data_AF-A0A9P5MSQ4-F1
#
_entry.id   AF-A0A9P5MSQ4-F1
#
_cell.length_a   1.000
_cell.length_b   1.000
_cell.length_c   1.000
_cell.angle_alpha   90.00
_cell.angle_beta   90.00
_cell.angle_gamma   90.00
#
_symmetry.space_group_name_H-M   'P 1'
#
loop_
_entity.id
_entity.type
_entity.pdbx_description
1 polymer ?
#
loop_
_entity_poly.entity_id
_entity_poly.type
_entity_poly.pdbx_seq_one_letter_code
_entity_poly.pdbx_strand_id
1 'polypeptide(L)'
;MAENHSRRWTGQVISIDMLPDDVLLAIFDCYANEHDLPAKIYVEAWQLLVHVCRRWRSLVFGSARRLNLRLVGTSKTPVRDMLDVWPPFPLVVQGRPTSTEGADNIVAALERRDRVNRIELFEVNSSPLEIILAAMQEPFPELTYLQLWSNDEMVPVVPDSFLGRSGPRLVFLGLFGIPFPGLPKLLLSATHLVNLYLLNIPHSGYISPEAMVTALSTLTSLERLRLNFQSPQPHSDWAGQCPSPLTRTVVPVLTHFAFKGDCEYLDDLVACIDAPRLNDLSITFFHDIVFDAPQFIQFISRTPALEAFENARVVFRDRAAWIKFSSQTPGYGSLKVEISCRELDWQVSSLGQIFSASEVLYIYLEPFSHPHWEGNIEDTPWLELLHPFTGVKNLYLSKEFAPLIVPALQELIGGRTAEMWSTLQNIFLEGLQPSGPIQEGIGKFVAMRQLSVNDWLSICSVMRPMVHRLSVLRDIKTPVRDMLDVWPAQHLLVYGSGYSLTEGMDNTVAALMLSNRIHKVELFNLSSSQSEKVLAAVQEPFPELTELRLWPDDDETMSVIPDSFLGGSAPRLRLLWLKHIPFPGLPKLLLSATYLVELYLEYIPHSGYISPEEIVTALSTLTSLKSLLLGLQDVVKFA
;
A
#
# COMPACT_ATOMS: atom_id res chain seq x y z
N MET A 1 -57.12 -28.66 -1.74
CA MET A 1 -57.34 -27.64 -2.78
C MET A 1 -56.42 -26.47 -2.49
N ALA A 2 -55.20 -26.51 -3.03
CA ALA A 2 -54.24 -25.41 -2.99
C ALA A 2 -53.76 -25.24 -4.43
N GLU A 3 -54.26 -24.21 -5.11
CA GLU A 3 -53.94 -23.92 -6.50
C GLU A 3 -52.59 -23.21 -6.61
N ASN A 4 -51.73 -23.81 -7.42
CA ASN A 4 -50.40 -23.34 -7.81
C ASN A 4 -50.54 -22.15 -8.78
N HIS A 5 -50.23 -20.93 -8.32
CA HIS A 5 -50.01 -19.79 -9.21
C HIS A 5 -48.61 -19.86 -9.86
N SER A 6 -48.47 -20.71 -10.87
CA SER A 6 -47.36 -20.63 -11.82
C SER A 6 -47.62 -19.47 -12.78
N ARG A 7 -47.06 -18.29 -12.48
CA ARG A 7 -47.03 -17.16 -13.44
C ARG A 7 -46.07 -17.53 -14.58
N ARG A 8 -46.63 -18.02 -15.68
CA ARG A 8 -45.93 -18.08 -16.98
C ARG A 8 -45.58 -16.65 -17.40
N TRP A 9 -44.31 -16.28 -17.28
CA TRP A 9 -43.77 -15.15 -18.01
C TRP A 9 -43.78 -15.52 -19.49
N THR A 10 -44.78 -15.05 -20.25
CA THR A 10 -44.70 -15.02 -21.72
C THR A 10 -43.77 -13.88 -22.10
N GLY A 11 -42.47 -14.07 -21.85
CA GLY A 11 -41.44 -13.11 -22.23
C GLY A 11 -41.39 -13.02 -23.75
N GLN A 12 -41.77 -11.87 -24.28
CA GLN A 12 -41.55 -11.54 -25.68
C GLN A 12 -40.04 -11.55 -25.92
N VAL A 13 -39.55 -12.43 -26.78
CA VAL A 13 -38.13 -12.47 -27.16
C VAL A 13 -37.83 -11.22 -27.99
N ILE A 14 -37.27 -10.20 -27.34
CA ILE A 14 -36.77 -9.01 -28.03
C ILE A 14 -35.43 -9.39 -28.67
N SER A 15 -35.37 -9.36 -29.99
CA SER A 15 -34.08 -9.52 -30.69
C SER A 15 -33.17 -8.35 -30.34
N ILE A 16 -31.89 -8.65 -30.09
CA ILE A 16 -30.87 -7.64 -29.77
C ILE A 16 -30.74 -6.57 -30.86
N ASP A 17 -31.06 -6.91 -32.12
CA ASP A 17 -31.07 -5.99 -33.25
C ASP A 17 -32.19 -4.94 -33.17
N MET A 18 -33.16 -5.10 -32.26
CA MET A 18 -34.26 -4.14 -32.06
C MET A 18 -33.98 -3.17 -30.91
N LEU A 19 -32.89 -3.35 -30.15
CA LEU A 19 -32.52 -2.41 -29.10
C LEU A 19 -32.16 -1.04 -29.71
N PRO A 20 -32.63 0.09 -29.16
CA PRO A 20 -32.19 1.42 -29.56
C PRO A 20 -30.68 1.65 -29.41
N ASP A 21 -30.10 2.53 -30.23
CA ASP A 21 -28.65 2.80 -30.25
C ASP A 21 -28.13 3.34 -28.91
N ASP A 22 -28.91 4.17 -28.23
CA ASP A 22 -28.59 4.73 -26.91
C ASP A 22 -28.56 3.64 -25.82
N VAL A 23 -29.45 2.66 -25.89
CA VAL A 23 -29.45 1.48 -25.01
C VAL A 23 -28.23 0.61 -25.27
N LEU A 24 -27.90 0.35 -26.54
CA LEU A 24 -26.68 -0.38 -26.91
C LEU A 24 -25.42 0.34 -26.44
N LEU A 25 -25.35 1.67 -26.59
CA LEU A 25 -24.21 2.45 -26.10
C LEU A 25 -24.12 2.42 -24.57
N ALA A 26 -25.24 2.43 -23.84
CA ALA A 26 -25.21 2.25 -22.39
C ALA A 26 -24.70 0.85 -21.99
N ILE A 27 -25.07 -0.19 -22.73
CA ILE A 27 -24.54 -1.54 -22.53
C ILE A 27 -23.03 -1.58 -22.83
N PHE A 28 -22.59 -0.94 -23.92
CA PHE A 28 -21.18 -0.85 -24.27
C PHE A 28 -20.39 -0.03 -23.24
N ASP A 29 -20.97 1.04 -22.70
CA ASP A 29 -20.37 1.83 -21.62
C ASP A 29 -20.16 0.94 -20.38
N CYS A 30 -21.12 0.09 -20.00
CA CYS A 30 -20.96 -0.85 -18.89
C CYS A 30 -19.88 -1.90 -19.18
N TYR A 31 -19.84 -2.43 -20.39
CA TYR A 31 -18.89 -3.47 -20.78
C TYR A 31 -17.46 -2.93 -20.94
N ALA A 32 -17.33 -1.70 -21.44
CA ALA A 32 -16.04 -1.04 -21.55
C ALA A 32 -15.57 -0.54 -20.18
N ASN A 33 -16.39 0.18 -19.40
CA ASN A 33 -16.00 0.80 -18.13
C ASN A 33 -15.92 -0.16 -16.94
N GLU A 34 -15.70 -1.46 -17.15
CA GLU A 34 -15.43 -2.38 -16.04
C GLU A 34 -14.01 -2.09 -15.51
N HIS A 35 -13.95 -1.06 -14.64
CA HIS A 35 -12.73 -0.40 -14.15
C HIS A 35 -11.80 -1.33 -13.35
N ASP A 36 -12.29 -2.49 -12.95
CA ASP A 36 -11.56 -3.47 -12.16
C ASP A 36 -10.84 -4.52 -13.02
N LEU A 37 -11.03 -4.50 -14.34
CA LEU A 37 -10.33 -5.44 -15.22
C LEU A 37 -8.91 -4.96 -15.54
N PRO A 38 -7.92 -5.87 -15.57
CA PRO A 38 -6.58 -5.57 -16.07
C PRO A 38 -6.64 -4.89 -17.45
N ALA A 39 -5.77 -3.89 -17.69
CA ALA A 39 -5.77 -3.08 -18.92
C ALA A 39 -5.82 -3.89 -20.23
N LYS A 40 -5.26 -5.11 -20.23
CA LYS A 40 -5.32 -6.04 -21.35
C LYS A 40 -6.75 -6.44 -21.72
N ILE A 41 -7.60 -6.73 -20.73
CA ILE A 41 -8.97 -7.21 -20.94
C ILE A 41 -9.87 -6.08 -21.49
N TYR A 42 -9.66 -4.83 -21.06
CA TYR A 42 -10.40 -3.67 -21.57
C TYR A 42 -10.24 -3.49 -23.09
N VAL A 43 -9.03 -3.67 -23.61
CA VAL A 43 -8.73 -3.49 -25.05
C VAL A 43 -9.42 -4.55 -25.88
N GLU A 44 -9.41 -5.79 -25.39
CA GLU A 44 -10.05 -6.92 -26.05
C GLU A 44 -11.58 -6.77 -26.05
N ALA A 45 -12.16 -6.22 -24.97
CA ALA A 45 -13.60 -6.05 -24.81
C ALA A 45 -14.27 -5.28 -25.97
N TRP A 46 -13.86 -4.03 -26.23
CA TRP A 46 -14.50 -3.26 -27.30
C TRP A 46 -14.14 -3.80 -28.70
N GLN A 47 -12.97 -4.43 -28.86
CA GLN A 47 -12.61 -5.11 -30.11
C GLN A 47 -13.60 -6.24 -30.43
N LEU A 48 -14.03 -7.00 -29.43
CA LEU A 48 -15.09 -8.01 -29.62
C LEU A 48 -16.40 -7.38 -30.08
N LEU A 49 -16.80 -6.23 -29.49
CA LEU A 49 -18.04 -5.53 -29.86
C LEU A 49 -18.07 -5.15 -31.36
N VAL A 50 -16.93 -4.74 -31.92
CA VAL A 50 -16.87 -4.38 -33.34
C VAL A 50 -16.93 -5.59 -34.28
N HIS A 51 -16.76 -6.80 -33.76
CA HIS A 51 -16.86 -8.04 -34.53
C HIS A 51 -18.26 -8.66 -34.51
N VAL A 52 -19.17 -8.21 -33.62
CA VAL A 52 -20.54 -8.75 -33.51
C VAL A 52 -21.36 -8.53 -34.78
N CYS A 53 -21.62 -7.28 -35.15
CA CYS A 53 -22.33 -6.94 -36.38
C CYS A 53 -21.95 -5.54 -36.91
N ARG A 54 -22.37 -5.21 -38.15
CA ARG A 54 -22.04 -3.91 -38.78
C ARG A 54 -22.61 -2.71 -38.01
N ARG A 55 -23.80 -2.86 -37.41
CA ARG A 55 -24.43 -1.82 -36.59
C ARG A 55 -23.59 -1.52 -35.36
N TRP A 56 -23.18 -2.56 -34.62
CA TRP A 56 -22.36 -2.41 -33.42
C TRP A 56 -21.01 -1.78 -33.73
N ARG A 57 -20.33 -2.24 -34.78
CA ARG A 57 -19.08 -1.61 -35.26
C ARG A 57 -19.24 -0.12 -35.53
N SER A 58 -20.32 0.27 -36.21
CA SER A 58 -20.60 1.67 -36.55
C SER A 58 -20.86 2.50 -35.29
N LEU A 59 -21.62 1.96 -34.32
CA LEU A 59 -21.89 2.63 -33.05
C LEU A 59 -20.64 2.80 -32.20
N VAL A 60 -19.84 1.75 -32.08
CA VAL A 60 -18.59 1.76 -31.31
C VAL A 60 -17.63 2.80 -31.89
N PHE A 61 -17.35 2.74 -33.20
CA PHE A 61 -16.47 3.70 -33.86
C PHE A 61 -17.03 5.13 -33.87
N GLY A 62 -18.33 5.30 -34.08
CA GLY A 62 -19.00 6.61 -34.03
C GLY A 62 -19.01 7.23 -32.64
N SER A 63 -18.86 6.41 -31.59
CA SER A 63 -18.89 6.82 -30.18
C SER A 63 -17.53 6.66 -29.50
N ALA A 64 -16.44 6.72 -30.28
CA ALA A 64 -15.09 6.43 -29.77
C ALA A 64 -14.69 7.24 -28.53
N ARG A 65 -15.09 8.52 -28.47
CA ARG A 65 -14.83 9.39 -27.30
C ARG A 65 -15.67 9.01 -26.08
N ARG A 66 -16.95 8.65 -26.29
CA ARG A 66 -17.87 8.25 -25.21
C ARG A 66 -17.41 6.94 -24.57
N LEU A 67 -17.04 5.97 -25.41
CA LEU A 67 -16.55 4.66 -25.00
C LEU A 67 -15.06 4.67 -24.61
N ASN A 68 -14.40 5.84 -24.64
CA ASN A 68 -12.97 5.99 -24.36
C ASN A 68 -12.11 4.94 -25.09
N LEU A 69 -12.38 4.73 -26.40
CA LEU A 69 -11.68 3.73 -27.19
C LEU A 69 -10.21 4.13 -27.35
N ARG A 70 -9.32 3.18 -27.09
CA ARG A 70 -7.88 3.34 -27.19
C ARG A 70 -7.28 2.10 -27.82
N LEU A 71 -6.25 2.30 -28.64
CA LEU A 71 -5.38 1.21 -29.08
C LEU A 71 -4.26 1.07 -28.07
N VAL A 72 -3.86 -0.17 -27.77
CA VAL A 72 -2.70 -0.44 -26.90
C VAL A 72 -1.59 -1.05 -27.74
N GLY A 73 -0.49 -0.31 -27.88
CA GLY A 73 0.75 -0.82 -28.45
C GLY A 73 1.61 -1.41 -27.35
N THR A 74 1.96 -2.69 -27.47
CA THR A 74 2.84 -3.38 -26.52
C THR A 74 4.15 -3.81 -27.15
N SER A 75 5.14 -4.16 -26.33
CA SER A 75 6.41 -4.73 -26.80
C SER A 75 6.23 -6.05 -27.57
N LYS A 76 5.08 -6.72 -27.42
CA LYS A 76 4.77 -8.01 -28.09
C LYS A 76 3.87 -7.84 -29.32
N THR A 77 3.22 -6.68 -29.48
CA THR A 77 2.25 -6.46 -30.54
C THR A 77 2.96 -5.81 -31.73
N PRO A 78 2.80 -6.32 -32.97
CA PRO A 78 3.30 -5.64 -34.15
C PRO A 78 2.47 -4.37 -34.39
N VAL A 79 2.89 -3.26 -33.76
CA VAL A 79 2.08 -2.03 -33.68
C VAL A 79 1.80 -1.45 -35.05
N ARG A 80 2.73 -1.59 -36.01
CA ARG A 80 2.55 -1.11 -37.40
C ARG A 80 1.33 -1.76 -38.07
N ASP A 81 1.27 -3.09 -38.05
CA ASP A 81 0.18 -3.86 -38.64
C ASP A 81 -1.17 -3.53 -38.00
N MET A 82 -1.18 -3.35 -36.67
CA MET A 82 -2.36 -2.94 -35.94
C MET A 82 -2.84 -1.54 -36.38
N LEU A 83 -1.93 -0.56 -36.42
CA LEU A 83 -2.28 0.84 -36.71
C LEU A 83 -2.80 1.06 -38.13
N ASP A 84 -2.44 0.20 -39.08
CA ASP A 84 -2.91 0.28 -40.46
C ASP A 84 -4.36 -0.20 -40.64
N VAL A 85 -4.87 -1.02 -39.71
CA VAL A 85 -6.23 -1.58 -39.75
C VAL A 85 -7.23 -0.70 -39.01
N TRP A 86 -6.82 -0.07 -37.92
CA TRP A 86 -7.73 0.64 -37.02
C TRP A 86 -7.81 2.15 -37.31
N PRO A 87 -8.98 2.79 -37.06
CA PRO A 87 -9.12 4.24 -37.12
C PRO A 87 -8.09 4.97 -36.24
N PRO A 88 -7.92 6.30 -36.40
CA PRO A 88 -6.95 7.10 -35.66
C PRO A 88 -7.36 7.35 -34.20
N PHE A 89 -7.64 6.28 -33.45
CA PHE A 89 -7.90 6.33 -32.02
C PHE A 89 -6.64 6.72 -31.24
N PRO A 90 -6.81 7.31 -30.04
CA PRO A 90 -5.71 7.53 -29.12
C PRO A 90 -4.93 6.24 -28.86
N LEU A 91 -3.62 6.36 -28.78
CA LEU A 91 -2.67 5.27 -28.61
C LEU A 91 -2.08 5.30 -27.20
N VAL A 92 -2.18 4.16 -26.52
CA VAL A 92 -1.52 3.89 -25.25
C VAL A 92 -0.33 2.99 -25.55
N VAL A 93 0.85 3.37 -25.13
CA VAL A 93 2.08 2.60 -25.30
C VAL A 93 2.41 1.96 -23.96
N GLN A 94 2.36 0.64 -23.86
CA GLN A 94 2.57 -0.07 -22.60
C GLN A 94 3.44 -1.31 -22.78
N GLY A 95 4.42 -1.53 -21.91
CA GLY A 95 5.13 -2.80 -21.93
C GLY A 95 6.37 -2.88 -21.06
N ARG A 96 7.01 -4.04 -21.17
CA ARG A 96 8.33 -4.34 -20.61
C ARG A 96 9.26 -4.71 -21.77
N PRO A 97 9.94 -3.73 -22.39
CA PRO A 97 10.83 -3.98 -23.52
C PRO A 97 12.14 -4.59 -23.02
N THR A 98 12.11 -5.89 -22.69
CA THR A 98 13.29 -6.64 -22.23
C THR A 98 14.23 -7.03 -23.38
N SER A 99 13.76 -6.95 -24.63
CA SER A 99 14.53 -7.24 -25.85
C SER A 99 14.54 -6.03 -26.80
N THR A 100 15.47 -6.03 -27.74
CA THR A 100 15.56 -5.03 -28.82
C THR A 100 14.31 -5.05 -29.71
N GLU A 101 13.82 -6.23 -30.10
CA GLU A 101 12.56 -6.36 -30.86
C GLU A 101 11.37 -5.75 -30.10
N GLY A 102 11.33 -5.96 -28.78
CA GLY A 102 10.32 -5.34 -27.92
C GLY A 102 10.42 -3.81 -27.92
N ALA A 103 11.64 -3.27 -27.93
CA ALA A 103 11.89 -1.84 -28.06
C ALA A 103 11.46 -1.31 -29.43
N ASP A 104 11.73 -2.04 -30.52
CA ASP A 104 11.35 -1.66 -31.88
C ASP A 104 9.83 -1.51 -32.03
N ASN A 105 9.05 -2.42 -31.44
CA ASN A 105 7.59 -2.32 -31.41
C ASN A 105 7.10 -1.08 -30.64
N ILE A 106 7.77 -0.74 -29.53
CA ILE A 106 7.48 0.47 -28.75
C ILE A 106 7.84 1.73 -29.56
N VAL A 107 9.01 1.75 -30.20
CA VAL A 107 9.45 2.86 -31.07
C VAL A 107 8.45 3.07 -32.20
N ALA A 108 8.00 2.00 -32.86
CA ALA A 108 7.00 2.07 -33.91
C ALA A 108 5.65 2.65 -33.43
N ALA A 109 5.29 2.42 -32.16
CA ALA A 109 4.14 3.07 -31.53
C ALA A 109 4.40 4.58 -31.32
N LEU A 110 5.58 4.92 -30.81
CA LEU A 110 5.99 6.29 -30.53
C LEU A 110 6.17 7.15 -31.79
N GLU A 111 6.42 6.55 -32.96
CA GLU A 111 6.41 7.23 -34.27
C GLU A 111 5.04 7.91 -34.57
N ARG A 112 3.94 7.47 -33.94
CA ARG A 112 2.59 8.09 -34.06
C ARG A 112 2.32 9.14 -32.98
N ARG A 113 3.22 10.12 -32.85
CA ARG A 113 3.25 11.10 -31.75
C ARG A 113 1.94 11.88 -31.54
N ASP A 114 1.22 12.16 -32.61
CA ASP A 114 -0.06 12.86 -32.62
C ASP A 114 -1.21 12.04 -31.98
N ARG A 115 -1.03 10.72 -31.86
CA ARG A 115 -2.03 9.81 -31.29
C ARG A 115 -1.68 9.34 -29.90
N VAL A 116 -0.39 9.32 -29.54
CA VAL A 116 0.07 8.80 -28.26
C VAL A 116 -0.38 9.72 -27.12
N ASN A 117 -1.27 9.21 -26.28
CA ASN A 117 -1.80 9.97 -25.14
C ASN A 117 -1.34 9.45 -23.77
N ARG A 118 -0.78 8.23 -23.72
CA ARG A 118 -0.30 7.57 -22.51
C ARG A 118 0.88 6.66 -22.83
N ILE A 119 1.93 6.74 -22.01
CA ILE A 119 3.14 5.90 -22.12
C ILE A 119 3.41 5.29 -20.74
N GLU A 120 3.56 3.97 -20.68
CA GLU A 120 3.80 3.18 -19.47
C GLU A 120 4.81 2.07 -19.72
N LEU A 121 6.07 2.33 -19.39
CA LEU A 121 7.15 1.39 -19.63
C LEU A 121 7.76 0.97 -18.30
N PHE A 122 7.74 -0.34 -18.05
CA PHE A 122 8.19 -0.94 -16.80
C PHE A 122 9.44 -1.79 -17.03
N GLU A 123 10.34 -1.81 -16.04
CA GLU A 123 11.54 -2.67 -16.04
C GLU A 123 12.37 -2.52 -17.33
N VAL A 124 12.53 -1.28 -17.80
CA VAL A 124 13.27 -0.98 -19.03
C VAL A 124 14.78 -1.03 -18.76
N ASN A 125 15.49 -1.96 -19.40
CA ASN A 125 16.94 -2.03 -19.35
C ASN A 125 17.59 -0.82 -20.04
N SER A 126 18.85 -0.51 -19.72
CA SER A 126 19.53 0.69 -20.23
C SER A 126 19.56 0.80 -21.76
N SER A 127 19.86 -0.29 -22.48
CA SER A 127 19.95 -0.26 -23.95
C SER A 127 18.59 -0.01 -24.65
N PRO A 128 17.50 -0.74 -24.35
CA PRO A 128 16.16 -0.39 -24.82
C PRO A 128 15.73 1.02 -24.44
N LEU A 129 16.07 1.48 -23.23
CA LEU A 129 15.69 2.82 -22.77
C LEU A 129 16.34 3.91 -23.63
N GLU A 130 17.61 3.77 -23.99
CA GLU A 130 18.31 4.74 -24.84
C GLU A 130 17.62 4.90 -26.20
N ILE A 131 17.24 3.78 -26.83
CA ILE A 131 16.51 3.77 -28.10
C ILE A 131 15.15 4.47 -27.96
N ILE A 132 14.42 4.16 -26.88
CA ILE A 132 13.11 4.75 -26.59
C ILE A 132 13.21 6.25 -26.31
N LEU A 133 14.18 6.68 -25.50
CA LEU A 133 14.43 8.09 -25.20
C LEU A 133 14.79 8.87 -26.47
N ALA A 134 15.53 8.27 -27.40
CA ALA A 134 15.80 8.86 -28.71
C ALA A 134 14.52 9.09 -29.52
N ALA A 135 13.59 8.12 -29.54
CA ALA A 135 12.29 8.28 -30.20
C ALA A 135 11.42 9.36 -29.55
N MET A 136 11.63 9.63 -28.26
CA MET A 136 10.87 10.60 -27.46
C MET A 136 11.44 12.03 -27.47
N GLN A 137 12.43 12.36 -28.31
CA GLN A 137 13.02 13.71 -28.35
C GLN A 137 12.13 14.77 -29.04
N GLU A 138 11.03 14.36 -29.64
CA GLU A 138 10.06 15.25 -30.27
C GLU A 138 8.79 15.36 -29.43
N PRO A 139 7.99 16.44 -29.60
CA PRO A 139 6.83 16.68 -28.76
C PRO A 139 5.71 15.68 -29.01
N PHE A 140 4.98 15.37 -27.93
CA PHE A 140 3.77 14.55 -27.96
C PHE A 140 2.58 15.41 -27.55
N PRO A 141 1.85 16.03 -28.51
CA PRO A 141 0.85 17.05 -28.22
C PRO A 141 -0.37 16.52 -27.44
N GLU A 142 -0.67 15.23 -27.56
CA GLU A 142 -1.80 14.57 -26.90
C GLU A 142 -1.40 13.80 -25.62
N LEU A 143 -0.11 13.81 -25.24
CA LEU A 143 0.40 13.06 -24.09
C LEU A 143 -0.11 13.64 -22.77
N THR A 144 -0.87 12.84 -22.04
CA THR A 144 -1.46 13.18 -20.73
C THR A 144 -0.84 12.40 -19.58
N TYR A 145 -0.27 11.22 -19.85
CA TYR A 145 0.27 10.34 -18.83
C TYR A 145 1.60 9.74 -19.31
N LEU A 146 2.66 9.95 -18.55
CA LEU A 146 3.97 9.37 -18.81
C LEU A 146 4.49 8.68 -17.55
N GLN A 147 4.82 7.39 -17.69
CA GLN A 147 5.49 6.63 -16.65
C GLN A 147 6.62 5.79 -17.27
N LEU A 148 7.84 5.99 -16.76
CA LEU A 148 9.03 5.23 -17.15
C LEU A 148 9.69 4.67 -15.89
N TRP A 149 10.01 3.36 -15.91
CA TRP A 149 10.67 2.68 -14.81
C TRP A 149 11.85 1.85 -15.31
N SER A 150 13.04 2.14 -14.80
CA SER A 150 14.24 1.30 -14.92
C SER A 150 14.70 0.78 -13.55
N ASN A 151 15.17 -0.46 -13.50
CA ASN A 151 15.83 -1.06 -12.34
C ASN A 151 17.35 -1.15 -12.52
N ASP A 152 17.87 -0.74 -13.68
CA ASP A 152 19.29 -0.81 -13.99
C ASP A 152 20.05 0.28 -13.20
N GLU A 153 21.31 0.04 -12.86
CA GLU A 153 22.14 1.05 -12.19
C GLU A 153 22.76 2.02 -13.21
N MET A 154 22.99 1.54 -14.44
CA MET A 154 23.69 2.27 -15.51
C MET A 154 22.72 2.94 -16.49
N VAL A 155 21.64 3.51 -15.97
CA VAL A 155 20.56 4.08 -16.78
C VAL A 155 21.04 5.30 -17.56
N PRO A 156 20.73 5.39 -18.87
CA PRO A 156 21.05 6.58 -19.66
C PRO A 156 20.35 7.81 -19.09
N VAL A 157 21.08 8.94 -19.11
CA VAL A 157 20.54 10.24 -18.71
C VAL A 157 19.52 10.70 -19.74
N VAL A 158 18.34 11.10 -19.28
CA VAL A 158 17.28 11.64 -20.15
C VAL A 158 17.78 12.94 -20.80
N PRO A 159 17.78 13.04 -22.14
CA PRO A 159 18.32 14.20 -22.83
C PRO A 159 17.46 15.45 -22.61
N ASP A 160 18.09 16.63 -22.68
CA ASP A 160 17.42 17.94 -22.60
C ASP A 160 16.40 18.20 -23.73
N SER A 161 16.38 17.37 -24.78
CA SER A 161 15.37 17.41 -25.85
C SER A 161 14.14 16.56 -25.56
N PHE A 162 14.09 15.83 -24.45
CA PHE A 162 12.98 14.93 -24.12
C PHE A 162 11.61 15.62 -24.20
N LEU A 163 10.66 14.97 -24.89
CA LEU A 163 9.34 15.47 -25.27
C LEU A 163 9.37 16.80 -26.04
N GLY A 164 10.42 17.07 -26.82
CA GLY A 164 10.60 18.36 -27.48
C GLY A 164 10.63 19.53 -26.50
N ARG A 165 11.01 19.29 -25.24
CA ARG A 165 11.01 20.26 -24.12
C ARG A 165 9.61 20.75 -23.71
N SER A 166 8.54 20.13 -24.20
CA SER A 166 7.18 20.59 -23.94
C SER A 166 6.21 19.44 -23.68
N GLY A 167 5.50 19.50 -22.56
CA GLY A 167 4.43 18.56 -22.22
C GLY A 167 3.15 19.30 -21.81
N PRO A 168 2.54 20.10 -22.69
CA PRO A 168 1.51 21.06 -22.28
C PRO A 168 0.27 20.38 -21.70
N ARG A 169 -0.06 19.16 -22.15
CA ARG A 169 -1.21 18.37 -21.65
C ARG A 169 -0.85 17.32 -20.61
N LEU A 170 0.41 17.27 -20.17
CA LEU A 170 0.87 16.25 -19.25
C LEU A 170 0.22 16.47 -17.88
N VAL A 171 -0.56 15.48 -17.43
CA VAL A 171 -1.29 15.47 -16.16
C VAL A 171 -0.58 14.59 -15.13
N PHE A 172 0.09 13.53 -15.60
CA PHE A 172 0.85 12.61 -14.77
C PHE A 172 2.25 12.40 -15.34
N LEU A 173 3.27 12.57 -14.49
CA LEU A 173 4.67 12.26 -14.81
C LEU A 173 5.26 11.38 -13.70
N GLY A 174 5.70 10.18 -14.06
CA GLY A 174 6.35 9.23 -13.18
C GLY A 174 7.70 8.76 -13.75
N LEU A 175 8.79 9.02 -13.04
CA LEU A 175 10.13 8.54 -13.40
C LEU A 175 10.68 7.73 -12.22
N PHE A 176 11.06 6.48 -12.48
CA PHE A 176 11.48 5.52 -11.46
C PHE A 176 12.86 4.97 -11.84
N GLY A 177 13.90 5.32 -11.08
CA GLY A 177 15.27 4.90 -11.36
C GLY A 177 15.93 5.60 -12.56
N ILE A 178 15.36 6.68 -13.08
CA ILE A 178 15.82 7.32 -14.32
C ILE A 178 16.37 8.73 -14.04
N PRO A 179 17.65 9.02 -14.37
CA PRO A 179 18.22 10.35 -14.19
C PRO A 179 17.68 11.35 -15.21
N PHE A 180 17.15 12.48 -14.74
CA PHE A 180 16.66 13.54 -15.61
C PHE A 180 17.03 14.97 -15.13
N PRO A 181 18.29 15.40 -15.33
CA PRO A 181 18.72 16.74 -14.94
C PRO A 181 17.98 17.87 -15.69
N GLY A 182 17.46 17.59 -16.90
CA GLY A 182 16.65 18.52 -17.69
C GLY A 182 15.20 18.67 -17.22
N LEU A 183 14.77 17.94 -16.17
CA LEU A 183 13.38 17.92 -15.69
C LEU A 183 12.82 19.32 -15.37
N PRO A 184 13.54 20.25 -14.70
CA PRO A 184 13.00 21.58 -14.42
C PRO A 184 12.49 22.29 -15.68
N LYS A 185 13.19 22.18 -16.80
CA LYS A 185 12.77 22.79 -18.08
C LYS A 185 11.46 22.19 -18.60
N LEU A 186 11.29 20.87 -18.47
CA LEU A 186 10.05 20.21 -18.86
C LEU A 186 8.89 20.66 -17.97
N LEU A 187 9.09 20.72 -16.66
CA LEU A 187 8.05 21.11 -15.69
C LEU A 187 7.55 22.55 -15.92
N LEU A 188 8.41 23.47 -16.32
CA LEU A 188 8.01 24.85 -16.68
C LEU A 188 6.98 24.89 -17.82
N SER A 189 6.92 23.85 -18.66
CA SER A 189 5.96 23.75 -19.77
C SER A 189 4.69 22.93 -19.43
N ALA A 190 4.72 22.15 -18.34
CA ALA A 190 3.68 21.19 -17.99
C ALA A 190 2.71 21.77 -16.95
N THR A 191 2.07 22.89 -17.28
CA THR A 191 1.21 23.66 -16.33
C THR A 191 -0.03 22.90 -15.85
N HIS A 192 -0.40 21.81 -16.55
CA HIS A 192 -1.52 20.93 -16.18
C HIS A 192 -1.11 19.70 -15.37
N LEU A 193 0.15 19.62 -14.93
CA LEU A 193 0.64 18.48 -14.16
C LEU A 193 -0.03 18.42 -12.78
N VAL A 194 -0.70 17.32 -12.51
CA VAL A 194 -1.40 17.03 -11.25
C VAL A 194 -0.59 16.10 -10.36
N ASN A 195 0.12 15.15 -10.96
CA ASN A 195 0.92 14.15 -10.24
C ASN A 195 2.36 14.14 -10.77
N LEU A 196 3.32 14.35 -9.87
CA LEU A 196 4.76 14.27 -10.16
C LEU A 196 5.43 13.28 -9.23
N TYR A 197 5.81 12.12 -9.75
CA TYR A 197 6.49 11.06 -9.02
C TYR A 197 7.90 10.86 -9.57
N LEU A 198 8.91 11.18 -8.76
CA LEU A 198 10.32 10.96 -9.06
C LEU A 198 10.85 10.00 -8.01
N LEU A 199 10.93 8.71 -8.33
CA LEU A 199 11.31 7.67 -7.37
C LEU A 199 12.66 7.05 -7.72
N ASN A 200 13.40 6.64 -6.70
CA ASN A 200 14.75 6.08 -6.80
C ASN A 200 15.66 6.96 -7.68
N ILE A 201 15.64 8.28 -7.46
CA ILE A 201 16.45 9.23 -8.24
C ILE A 201 17.94 8.89 -8.01
N PRO A 202 18.70 8.50 -9.05
CA PRO A 202 20.13 8.22 -8.92
C PRO A 202 20.92 9.53 -8.79
N HIS A 203 22.17 9.47 -8.34
CA HIS A 203 23.03 10.65 -8.14
C HIS A 203 23.13 11.58 -9.36
N SER A 204 23.19 11.02 -10.57
CA SER A 204 23.24 11.79 -11.81
C SER A 204 21.94 12.54 -12.16
N GLY A 205 20.84 12.19 -11.50
CA GLY A 205 19.51 12.79 -11.67
C GLY A 205 19.15 13.82 -10.61
N TYR A 206 20.06 14.18 -9.70
CA TYR A 206 19.80 15.14 -8.64
C TYR A 206 19.51 16.53 -9.22
N ILE A 207 18.46 17.16 -8.70
CA ILE A 207 18.01 18.51 -9.08
C ILE A 207 18.11 19.35 -7.82
N SER A 208 18.81 20.49 -7.88
CA SER A 208 18.96 21.34 -6.70
C SER A 208 17.60 21.81 -6.15
N PRO A 209 17.46 22.04 -4.84
CA PRO A 209 16.22 22.53 -4.25
C PRO A 209 15.69 23.79 -4.96
N GLU A 210 16.54 24.75 -5.32
CA GLU A 210 16.12 26.00 -5.98
C GLU A 210 15.57 25.75 -7.39
N ALA A 211 16.21 24.86 -8.15
CA ALA A 211 15.75 24.48 -9.48
C ALA A 211 14.40 23.75 -9.39
N MET A 212 14.22 22.90 -8.38
CA MET A 212 12.95 22.23 -8.10
C MET A 212 11.87 23.24 -7.70
N VAL A 213 12.13 24.16 -6.77
CA VAL A 213 11.18 25.21 -6.35
C VAL A 213 10.73 26.06 -7.53
N THR A 214 11.69 26.48 -8.38
CA THR A 214 11.40 27.26 -9.58
C THR A 214 10.44 26.50 -10.50
N ALA A 215 10.67 25.21 -10.71
CA ALA A 215 9.78 24.36 -11.48
C ALA A 215 8.41 24.16 -10.82
N LEU A 216 8.36 23.92 -9.50
CA LEU A 216 7.10 23.75 -8.77
C LEU A 216 6.24 25.02 -8.80
N SER A 217 6.85 26.21 -8.85
CA SER A 217 6.13 27.49 -8.90
C SER A 217 5.19 27.66 -10.09
N THR A 218 5.46 26.95 -11.19
CA THR A 218 4.62 26.98 -12.39
C THR A 218 3.51 25.92 -12.38
N LEU A 219 3.55 24.97 -11.44
CA LEU A 219 2.63 23.83 -11.39
C LEU A 219 1.44 24.12 -10.47
N THR A 220 0.60 25.07 -10.87
CA THR A 220 -0.57 25.50 -10.09
C THR A 220 -1.63 24.41 -9.87
N SER A 221 -1.56 23.34 -10.67
CA SER A 221 -2.47 22.17 -10.62
C SER A 221 -1.88 20.98 -9.85
N LEU A 222 -0.67 21.08 -9.29
CA LEU A 222 0.02 19.95 -8.68
C LEU A 222 -0.62 19.54 -7.35
N GLU A 223 -1.27 18.38 -7.34
CA GLU A 223 -1.94 17.83 -6.17
C GLU A 223 -1.05 16.85 -5.39
N ARG A 224 -0.17 16.12 -6.10
CA ARG A 224 0.66 15.06 -5.53
C ARG A 224 2.11 15.17 -5.99
N LEU A 225 3.00 15.35 -5.02
CA LEU A 225 4.45 15.36 -5.23
C LEU A 225 5.08 14.17 -4.49
N ARG A 226 5.89 13.37 -5.17
CA ARG A 226 6.72 12.33 -4.55
C ARG A 226 8.15 12.44 -5.04
N LEU A 227 9.07 12.62 -4.11
CA LEU A 227 10.52 12.75 -4.36
C LEU A 227 11.25 11.70 -3.54
N ASN A 228 11.70 10.61 -4.16
CA ASN A 228 12.46 9.57 -3.47
C ASN A 228 13.83 9.42 -4.14
N PHE A 229 14.89 9.72 -3.41
CA PHE A 229 16.25 9.47 -3.83
C PHE A 229 16.64 8.00 -3.60
N GLN A 230 17.64 7.52 -4.33
CA GLN A 230 18.14 6.14 -4.21
C GLN A 230 19.11 5.98 -3.02
N SER A 231 19.96 6.98 -2.81
CA SER A 231 21.07 6.99 -1.85
C SER A 231 21.33 8.43 -1.40
N PRO A 232 21.85 8.65 -0.17
CA PRO A 232 22.18 9.97 0.34
C PRO A 232 23.23 10.66 -0.54
N GLN A 233 23.08 11.94 -0.82
CA GLN A 233 24.06 12.71 -1.57
C GLN A 233 25.31 12.90 -0.72
N PRO A 234 26.52 12.56 -1.23
CA PRO A 234 27.74 12.95 -0.54
C PRO A 234 27.76 14.48 -0.42
N HIS A 235 27.83 14.97 0.83
CA HIS A 235 27.84 16.37 1.29
C HIS A 235 28.82 17.34 0.61
N SER A 236 29.54 16.93 -0.44
CA SER A 236 30.89 17.42 -0.70
C SER A 236 31.02 18.87 -1.19
N ASP A 237 29.97 19.58 -1.62
CA ASP A 237 30.14 20.94 -2.15
C ASP A 237 29.04 21.97 -1.80
N TRP A 238 27.95 21.57 -1.12
CA TRP A 238 26.81 22.48 -0.88
C TRP A 238 26.95 23.36 0.38
N ALA A 239 27.77 22.95 1.35
CA ALA A 239 27.90 23.60 2.66
C ALA A 239 28.42 25.07 2.63
N GLY A 240 28.81 25.60 1.47
CA GLY A 240 29.37 26.96 1.34
C GLY A 240 28.39 28.05 0.93
N GLN A 241 27.18 27.74 0.48
CA GLN A 241 26.25 28.73 -0.05
C GLN A 241 24.84 28.52 0.50
N CYS A 242 24.62 28.95 1.74
CA CYS A 242 23.26 29.14 2.23
C CYS A 242 22.57 30.16 1.29
N PRO A 243 21.51 29.76 0.56
CA PRO A 243 20.86 30.67 -0.37
C PRO A 243 20.37 31.91 0.39
N SER A 244 20.55 33.08 -0.22
CA SER A 244 19.90 34.31 0.26
C SER A 244 18.40 34.04 0.45
N PRO A 245 17.71 34.68 1.43
CA PRO A 245 16.32 34.36 1.77
C PRO A 245 15.44 34.38 0.51
N LEU A 246 15.14 33.19 -0.01
CA LEU A 246 14.37 33.02 -1.23
C LEU A 246 12.92 33.38 -0.95
N THR A 247 12.27 34.00 -1.95
CA THR A 247 10.83 34.25 -1.90
C THR A 247 10.11 32.91 -1.87
N ARG A 248 9.30 32.70 -0.83
CA ARG A 248 8.50 31.49 -0.69
C ARG A 248 7.47 31.38 -1.81
N THR A 249 7.41 30.21 -2.43
CA THR A 249 6.48 29.87 -3.49
C THR A 249 5.30 29.12 -2.89
N VAL A 250 4.08 29.57 -3.18
CA VAL A 250 2.87 28.84 -2.76
C VAL A 250 2.54 27.78 -3.80
N VAL A 251 2.38 26.53 -3.37
CA VAL A 251 1.86 25.42 -4.18
C VAL A 251 0.42 25.15 -3.73
N PRO A 252 -0.58 25.87 -4.31
CA PRO A 252 -1.86 26.10 -3.66
C PRO A 252 -2.75 24.86 -3.55
N VAL A 253 -2.57 23.87 -4.42
CA VAL A 253 -3.41 22.66 -4.48
C VAL A 253 -2.68 21.39 -4.03
N LEU A 254 -1.44 21.49 -3.55
CA LEU A 254 -0.68 20.34 -3.08
C LEU A 254 -1.37 19.73 -1.86
N THR A 255 -1.90 18.53 -2.02
CA THR A 255 -2.59 17.78 -0.97
C THR A 255 -1.76 16.63 -0.41
N HIS A 256 -0.82 16.12 -1.21
CA HIS A 256 0.03 14.97 -0.88
C HIS A 256 1.49 15.30 -1.20
N PHE A 257 2.36 15.21 -0.20
CA PHE A 257 3.81 15.32 -0.38
C PHE A 257 4.50 14.14 0.28
N ALA A 258 5.18 13.33 -0.53
CA ALA A 258 6.09 12.30 -0.02
C ALA A 258 7.53 12.63 -0.39
N PHE A 259 8.42 12.39 0.55
CA PHE A 259 9.85 12.59 0.39
C PHE A 259 10.62 11.39 0.95
N LYS A 260 11.65 10.96 0.26
CA LYS A 260 12.68 10.08 0.79
C LYS A 260 14.05 10.61 0.36
N GLY A 261 14.90 11.01 1.30
CA GLY A 261 16.14 11.70 0.98
C GLY A 261 16.90 12.19 2.20
N ASP A 262 17.88 13.05 1.97
CA ASP A 262 18.66 13.71 3.03
C ASP A 262 17.85 14.85 3.67
N CYS A 263 18.08 15.09 4.96
CA CYS A 263 17.38 16.12 5.71
C CYS A 263 17.66 17.53 5.20
N GLU A 264 18.91 17.83 4.80
CA GLU A 264 19.32 19.15 4.27
C GLU A 264 18.56 19.52 2.99
N TYR A 265 18.47 18.58 2.04
CA TYR A 265 17.72 18.82 0.80
C TYR A 265 16.26 19.14 1.08
N LEU A 266 15.64 18.40 2.01
CA LEU A 266 14.26 18.65 2.40
C LEU A 266 14.13 20.02 3.06
N ASP A 267 15.04 20.38 3.97
CA ASP A 267 14.99 21.64 4.71
C ASP A 267 15.10 22.84 3.76
N ASP A 268 16.02 22.81 2.79
CA ASP A 268 16.17 23.83 1.76
C ASP A 268 14.93 23.92 0.85
N LEU A 269 14.35 22.78 0.47
CA LEU A 269 13.14 22.72 -0.34
C LEU A 269 11.95 23.35 0.39
N VAL A 270 11.71 22.97 1.64
CA VAL A 270 10.56 23.44 2.44
C VAL A 270 10.74 24.84 3.03
N ALA A 271 11.97 25.35 3.09
CA ALA A 271 12.25 26.76 3.36
C ALA A 271 11.60 27.67 2.29
N CYS A 272 11.55 27.16 1.06
CA CYS A 272 11.16 27.91 -0.13
C CYS A 272 9.73 27.63 -0.63
N ILE A 273 9.00 26.69 -0.04
CA ILE A 273 7.62 26.38 -0.43
C ILE A 273 6.62 26.54 0.73
N ASP A 274 5.40 26.92 0.39
CA ASP A 274 4.23 26.89 1.25
C ASP A 274 3.14 26.03 0.59
N ALA A 275 2.52 25.12 1.34
CA ALA A 275 1.50 24.20 0.84
C ALA A 275 0.25 24.21 1.74
N PRO A 276 -0.59 25.25 1.67
CA PRO A 276 -1.67 25.47 2.63
C PRO A 276 -2.77 24.39 2.64
N ARG A 277 -2.84 23.55 1.59
CA ARG A 277 -3.82 22.45 1.46
C ARG A 277 -3.21 21.06 1.68
N LEU A 278 -1.96 21.00 2.16
CA LEU A 278 -1.26 19.75 2.35
C LEU A 278 -1.90 18.96 3.51
N ASN A 279 -2.48 17.81 3.16
CA ASN A 279 -3.20 16.96 4.11
C ASN A 279 -2.45 15.66 4.39
N ASP A 280 -1.54 15.23 3.52
CA ASP A 280 -0.74 14.02 3.74
C ASP A 280 0.74 14.32 3.47
N LEU A 281 1.56 14.22 4.51
CA LEU A 281 3.00 14.44 4.48
C LEU A 281 3.71 13.16 4.94
N SER A 282 4.47 12.54 4.05
CA SER A 282 5.22 11.31 4.35
C SER A 282 6.69 11.47 4.04
N ILE A 283 7.53 11.54 5.06
CA ILE A 283 8.97 11.77 4.96
C ILE A 283 9.73 10.50 5.36
N THR A 284 10.82 10.20 4.67
CA THR A 284 11.73 9.09 5.01
C THR A 284 13.18 9.53 4.88
N PHE A 285 13.91 9.59 5.99
CA PHE A 285 15.33 9.98 5.98
C PHE A 285 16.25 8.77 5.85
N PHE A 286 17.39 8.96 5.21
CA PHE A 286 18.46 7.96 5.10
C PHE A 286 19.39 8.04 6.31
N HIS A 287 19.44 7.02 7.17
CA HIS A 287 20.53 6.78 8.16
C HIS A 287 21.09 8.01 8.95
N ASP A 288 20.39 9.14 8.98
CA ASP A 288 20.87 10.40 9.55
C ASP A 288 20.58 10.40 11.05
N ILE A 289 21.64 10.40 11.84
CA ILE A 289 21.58 10.41 13.31
C ILE A 289 21.28 11.82 13.83
N VAL A 290 21.65 12.85 13.05
CA VAL A 290 21.46 14.25 13.41
C VAL A 290 20.39 14.84 12.52
N PHE A 291 19.30 15.29 13.15
CA PHE A 291 18.16 15.91 12.50
C PHE A 291 18.10 17.39 12.87
N ASP A 292 18.82 18.22 12.11
CA ASP A 292 18.72 19.68 12.20
C ASP A 292 17.96 20.22 10.99
N ALA A 293 16.63 20.18 11.05
CA ALA A 293 15.74 20.65 9.98
C ALA A 293 14.72 21.69 10.50
N PRO A 294 15.19 22.88 10.91
CA PRO A 294 14.33 23.91 11.48
C PRO A 294 13.28 24.42 10.48
N GLN A 295 13.59 24.45 9.18
CA GLN A 295 12.64 24.89 8.16
C GLN A 295 11.53 23.87 7.94
N PHE A 296 11.83 22.57 8.08
CA PHE A 296 10.83 21.50 8.06
C PHE A 296 9.85 21.63 9.22
N ILE A 297 10.32 21.87 10.44
CA ILE A 297 9.46 22.14 11.59
C ILE A 297 8.61 23.39 11.34
N GLN A 298 9.21 24.45 10.81
CA GLN A 298 8.48 25.66 10.46
C GLN A 298 7.45 25.40 9.36
N PHE A 299 7.74 24.56 8.38
CA PHE A 299 6.82 24.18 7.30
C PHE A 299 5.58 23.44 7.83
N ILE A 300 5.77 22.51 8.77
CA ILE A 300 4.67 21.83 9.45
C ILE A 300 3.81 22.83 10.23
N SER A 301 4.43 23.73 11.01
CA SER A 301 3.70 24.74 11.80
C SER A 301 2.92 25.74 10.95
N ARG A 302 3.34 25.97 9.69
CA ARG A 302 2.65 26.86 8.74
C ARG A 302 1.52 26.14 7.99
N THR A 303 1.40 24.83 8.12
CA THR A 303 0.43 24.01 7.39
C THR A 303 -0.71 23.62 8.33
N PRO A 304 -1.89 24.27 8.27
CA PRO A 304 -2.93 24.12 9.29
C PRO A 304 -3.42 22.68 9.49
N ALA A 305 -3.48 21.90 8.42
CA ALA A 305 -3.89 20.49 8.47
C ALA A 305 -2.88 19.56 9.18
N LEU A 306 -1.65 20.05 9.42
CA LEU A 306 -0.58 19.33 10.10
C LEU A 306 -0.27 19.88 11.51
N GLU A 307 -0.99 20.90 11.98
CA GLU A 307 -0.74 21.50 13.31
C GLU A 307 -1.48 20.75 14.43
N ALA A 308 -2.66 20.19 14.14
CA ALA A 308 -3.58 19.65 15.15
C ALA A 308 -3.51 18.12 15.26
N PHE A 309 -2.39 17.60 15.75
CA PHE A 309 -2.24 16.17 16.01
C PHE A 309 -2.43 15.83 17.49
N GLU A 310 -3.45 15.03 17.77
CA GLU A 310 -3.75 14.58 19.15
C GLU A 310 -3.11 13.24 19.48
N ASN A 311 -2.82 12.44 18.43
CA ASN A 311 -2.29 11.10 18.56
C ASN A 311 -0.98 10.98 17.80
N ALA A 312 0.05 10.51 18.49
CA ALA A 312 1.34 10.14 17.95
C ALA A 312 1.53 8.63 18.11
N ARG A 313 1.97 7.96 17.05
CA ARG A 313 2.30 6.53 17.04
C ARG A 313 3.74 6.36 16.62
N VAL A 314 4.58 5.95 17.55
CA VAL A 314 5.96 5.54 17.31
C VAL A 314 5.97 4.04 17.10
N VAL A 315 6.46 3.63 15.93
CA VAL A 315 6.51 2.24 15.50
C VAL A 315 7.91 1.89 15.10
N PHE A 316 8.43 0.83 15.69
CA PHE A 316 9.74 0.29 15.39
C PHE A 316 9.64 -0.93 14.47
N ARG A 317 10.62 -1.08 13.59
CA ARG A 317 10.82 -2.20 12.66
C ARG A 317 12.29 -2.59 12.69
N ASP A 318 12.62 -3.76 12.11
CA ASP A 318 14.00 -4.25 12.02
C ASP A 318 14.96 -3.24 11.34
N ARG A 319 14.48 -2.45 10.37
CA ARG A 319 15.32 -1.54 9.57
C ARG A 319 14.82 -0.10 9.49
N ALA A 320 13.83 0.23 10.30
CA ALA A 320 13.30 1.58 10.35
C ALA A 320 12.54 1.83 11.65
N ALA A 321 12.46 3.08 12.04
CA ALA A 321 11.44 3.52 12.99
C ALA A 321 10.67 4.68 12.37
N TRP A 322 9.39 4.78 12.68
CA TRP A 322 8.59 5.91 12.21
C TRP A 322 7.66 6.42 13.28
N ILE A 323 7.40 7.72 13.20
CA ILE A 323 6.35 8.38 13.93
C ILE A 323 5.24 8.78 12.96
N LYS A 324 4.00 8.42 13.31
CA LYS A 324 2.81 8.86 12.59
C LYS A 324 1.92 9.66 13.51
N PHE A 325 1.58 10.83 13.05
CA PHE A 325 0.54 11.65 13.61
C PHE A 325 -0.73 11.53 12.79
N SER A 326 -1.86 11.43 13.49
CA SER A 326 -3.18 11.32 12.85
C SER A 326 -4.18 12.20 13.56
N SER A 327 -4.98 12.94 12.79
CA SER A 327 -6.17 13.60 13.31
C SER A 327 -7.17 12.56 13.82
N GLN A 328 -7.99 12.93 14.82
CA GLN A 328 -9.14 12.12 15.23
C GLN A 328 -10.19 12.03 14.12
N THR A 329 -10.28 13.03 13.26
CA THR A 329 -11.32 13.07 12.22
C THR A 329 -10.85 12.23 11.03
N PRO A 330 -11.55 11.13 10.69
CA PRO A 330 -11.16 10.31 9.55
C PRO A 330 -11.07 11.16 8.26
N GLY A 331 -9.94 11.07 7.56
CA GLY A 331 -9.70 11.82 6.33
C GLY A 331 -9.08 13.21 6.51
N TYR A 332 -8.80 13.65 7.74
CA TYR A 332 -8.04 14.87 8.01
C TYR A 332 -6.58 14.51 8.33
N GLY A 333 -5.62 15.16 7.66
CA GLY A 333 -4.22 15.28 8.10
C GLY A 333 -3.49 13.99 8.51
N SER A 334 -2.55 13.49 7.70
CA SER A 334 -1.53 12.56 8.18
C SER A 334 -0.12 13.12 8.01
N LEU A 335 0.66 13.02 9.08
CA LEU A 335 2.09 13.24 9.04
C LEU A 335 2.79 11.95 9.42
N LYS A 336 3.65 11.44 8.55
CA LYS A 336 4.50 10.29 8.80
C LYS A 336 5.94 10.70 8.60
N VAL A 337 6.79 10.47 9.58
CA VAL A 337 8.25 10.61 9.45
C VAL A 337 8.90 9.28 9.79
N GLU A 338 9.69 8.76 8.87
CA GLU A 338 10.38 7.48 8.98
C GLU A 338 11.89 7.70 8.91
N ILE A 339 12.63 7.01 9.77
CA ILE A 339 14.09 6.95 9.79
C ILE A 339 14.47 5.55 9.35
N SER A 340 15.19 5.42 8.24
CA SER A 340 15.72 4.15 7.76
C SER A 340 17.08 3.88 8.42
N CYS A 341 17.10 3.05 9.46
CA CYS A 341 18.29 2.66 10.23
C CYS A 341 18.05 1.30 10.91
N ARG A 342 19.07 0.48 11.12
CA ARG A 342 18.95 -0.84 11.79
C ARG A 342 19.14 -0.76 13.30
N GLU A 343 19.99 0.16 13.73
CA GLU A 343 20.44 0.34 15.10
C GLU A 343 19.36 1.05 15.90
N LEU A 344 18.82 0.39 16.93
CA LEU A 344 17.67 0.90 17.68
C LEU A 344 18.01 2.16 18.49
N ASP A 345 19.23 2.31 18.99
CA ASP A 345 19.71 3.53 19.64
C ASP A 345 19.64 4.72 18.67
N TRP A 346 20.06 4.54 17.41
CA TRP A 346 19.97 5.59 16.40
C TRP A 346 18.52 5.88 16.02
N GLN A 347 17.69 4.85 15.86
CA GLN A 347 16.25 5.02 15.61
C GLN A 347 15.58 5.87 16.70
N VAL A 348 15.88 5.59 17.98
CA VAL A 348 15.32 6.28 19.13
C VAL A 348 15.82 7.73 19.20
N SER A 349 17.14 7.95 19.10
CA SER A 349 17.72 9.31 19.16
C SER A 349 17.29 10.19 17.98
N SER A 350 17.19 9.66 16.76
CA SER A 350 16.72 10.45 15.61
C SER A 350 15.26 10.87 15.76
N LEU A 351 14.38 9.99 16.26
CA LEU A 351 12.97 10.32 16.45
C LEU A 351 12.74 11.35 17.57
N GLY A 352 13.60 11.37 18.60
CA GLY A 352 13.54 12.35 19.69
C GLY A 352 13.80 13.80 19.27
N GLN A 353 14.31 14.05 18.06
CA GLN A 353 14.62 15.42 17.61
C GLN A 353 13.47 16.09 16.86
N ILE A 354 12.44 15.34 16.44
CA ILE A 354 11.55 15.80 15.37
C ILE A 354 10.29 16.52 15.87
N PHE A 355 9.68 16.14 17.00
CA PHE A 355 8.33 16.64 17.33
C PHE A 355 8.04 16.76 18.82
N SER A 356 7.36 17.84 19.21
CA SER A 356 7.08 18.16 20.62
C SER A 356 5.59 18.20 21.03
N ALA A 357 4.65 17.80 20.17
CA ALA A 357 3.22 17.99 20.45
C ALA A 357 2.39 16.73 20.17
N SER A 358 1.90 16.11 21.25
CA SER A 358 0.80 15.13 21.21
C SER A 358 0.21 14.97 22.62
N GLU A 359 -1.10 14.73 22.73
CA GLU A 359 -1.73 14.36 24.01
C GLU A 359 -1.65 12.85 24.28
N VAL A 360 -1.59 12.05 23.21
CA VAL A 360 -1.55 10.59 23.30
C VAL A 360 -0.34 10.06 22.53
N LEU A 361 0.47 9.24 23.19
CA LEU A 361 1.64 8.61 22.60
C LEU A 361 1.53 7.09 22.66
N TYR A 362 1.57 6.45 21.50
CA TYR A 362 1.65 5.00 21.38
C TYR A 362 3.07 4.62 20.97
N ILE A 363 3.70 3.72 21.71
CA ILE A 363 5.01 3.16 21.38
C ILE A 363 4.86 1.64 21.30
N TYR A 364 5.00 1.10 20.10
CA TYR A 364 4.84 -0.34 19.88
C TYR A 364 5.72 -0.87 18.76
N LEU A 365 5.93 -2.18 18.78
CA LEU A 365 6.67 -2.88 17.75
C LEU A 365 5.72 -3.24 16.60
N GLU A 366 6.12 -3.00 15.35
CA GLU A 366 5.28 -3.45 14.24
C GLU A 366 5.11 -4.97 14.31
N PRO A 367 3.89 -5.50 14.13
CA PRO A 367 3.69 -6.93 13.97
C PRO A 367 4.67 -7.50 12.93
N PHE A 368 5.22 -8.68 13.20
CA PHE A 368 6.20 -9.39 12.34
C PHE A 368 7.61 -8.80 12.30
N SER A 369 7.88 -7.70 13.01
CA SER A 369 9.26 -7.27 13.21
C SER A 369 9.89 -8.06 14.35
N HIS A 370 11.04 -8.69 14.08
CA HIS A 370 11.92 -9.27 15.09
C HIS A 370 13.22 -8.49 15.11
N PRO A 371 13.18 -7.24 15.60
CA PRO A 371 14.38 -6.42 15.63
C PRO A 371 15.43 -7.12 16.50
N HIS A 372 16.66 -7.17 16.01
CA HIS A 372 17.80 -7.72 16.74
C HIS A 372 18.19 -6.77 17.89
N TRP A 373 17.49 -6.85 19.01
CA TRP A 373 17.77 -6.05 20.22
C TRP A 373 18.87 -6.65 21.08
N GLU A 374 19.95 -7.18 20.49
CA GLU A 374 21.00 -7.87 21.25
C GLU A 374 21.84 -6.95 22.17
N GLY A 375 21.51 -5.66 22.25
CA GLY A 375 22.11 -4.70 23.17
C GLY A 375 21.11 -4.15 24.20
N ASN A 376 21.53 -4.07 25.46
CA ASN A 376 20.89 -3.17 26.42
C ASN A 376 21.12 -1.74 25.93
N ILE A 377 20.08 -1.11 25.40
CA ILE A 377 20.09 0.33 25.15
C ILE A 377 20.11 1.02 26.50
N GLU A 378 20.98 2.01 26.65
CA GLU A 378 21.01 2.85 27.84
C GLU A 378 19.66 3.57 28.03
N ASP A 379 19.39 4.05 29.24
CA ASP A 379 18.14 4.77 29.50
C ASP A 379 18.11 6.16 28.80
N THR A 380 19.28 6.72 28.48
CA THR A 380 19.44 8.06 27.89
C THR A 380 18.68 8.27 26.57
N PRO A 381 18.78 7.41 25.53
CA PRO A 381 18.04 7.62 24.28
C PRO A 381 16.53 7.58 24.47
N TRP A 382 16.03 6.72 25.37
CA TRP A 382 14.59 6.68 25.67
C TRP A 382 14.10 7.98 26.30
N LEU A 383 14.91 8.59 27.18
CA LEU A 383 14.63 9.91 27.72
C LEU A 383 14.66 10.99 26.64
N GLU A 384 15.61 10.94 25.71
CA GLU A 384 15.68 11.86 24.57
C GLU A 384 14.45 11.74 23.66
N LEU A 385 13.99 10.52 23.36
CA LEU A 385 12.77 10.29 22.58
C LEU A 385 11.53 10.86 23.27
N LEU A 386 11.46 10.69 24.59
CA LEU A 386 10.34 11.12 25.41
C LEU A 386 10.37 12.64 25.65
N HIS A 387 11.54 13.25 25.77
CA HIS A 387 11.71 14.64 26.16
C HIS A 387 10.81 15.64 25.41
N PRO A 388 10.65 15.58 24.08
CA PRO A 388 9.80 16.51 23.35
C PRO A 388 8.31 16.45 23.72
N PHE A 389 7.82 15.31 24.22
CA PHE A 389 6.39 15.03 24.40
C PHE A 389 5.82 15.58 25.72
N THR A 390 6.12 16.84 26.04
CA THR A 390 5.74 17.47 27.32
C THR A 390 4.23 17.65 27.50
N GLY A 391 3.43 17.48 26.44
CA GLY A 391 1.97 17.55 26.46
C GLY A 391 1.26 16.20 26.61
N VAL A 392 2.00 15.09 26.64
CA VAL A 392 1.39 13.75 26.67
C VAL A 392 0.66 13.53 27.99
N LYS A 393 -0.61 13.14 27.89
CA LYS A 393 -1.48 12.72 29.00
C LYS A 393 -1.54 11.20 29.12
N ASN A 394 -1.50 10.50 27.99
CA ASN A 394 -1.66 9.05 27.92
C ASN A 394 -0.50 8.43 27.15
N LEU A 395 0.30 7.61 27.83
CA LEU A 395 1.39 6.84 27.23
C LEU A 395 0.99 5.37 27.14
N TYR A 396 0.96 4.82 25.92
CA TYR A 396 0.67 3.41 25.65
C TYR A 396 1.96 2.71 25.21
N LEU A 397 2.35 1.66 25.93
CA LEU A 397 3.57 0.90 25.67
C LEU A 397 3.20 -0.55 25.32
N SER A 398 3.79 -1.08 24.23
CA SER A 398 3.68 -2.51 23.95
C SER A 398 4.47 -3.34 24.97
N LYS A 399 4.18 -4.64 25.04
CA LYS A 399 4.84 -5.59 25.94
C LYS A 399 6.36 -5.59 25.78
N GLU A 400 6.82 -5.36 24.56
CA GLU A 400 8.23 -5.39 24.17
C GLU A 400 8.98 -4.12 24.62
N PHE A 401 8.31 -2.97 24.63
CA PHE A 401 8.92 -1.69 25.00
C PHE A 401 8.77 -1.31 26.46
N ALA A 402 7.77 -1.85 27.17
CA ALA A 402 7.59 -1.58 28.60
C ALA A 402 8.84 -1.86 29.47
N PRO A 403 9.59 -2.97 29.30
CA PRO A 403 10.80 -3.23 30.07
C PRO A 403 11.94 -2.25 29.78
N LEU A 404 11.94 -1.61 28.61
CA LEU A 404 13.00 -0.69 28.16
C LEU A 404 12.73 0.75 28.60
N ILE A 405 11.47 1.18 28.54
CA ILE A 405 11.09 2.57 28.81
C ILE A 405 10.85 2.83 30.30
N VAL A 406 10.37 1.84 31.05
CA VAL A 406 10.04 2.04 32.48
C VAL A 406 11.27 2.39 33.34
N PRO A 407 12.45 1.78 33.17
CA PRO A 407 13.66 2.20 33.88
C PRO A 407 14.04 3.66 33.58
N ALA A 408 14.03 4.06 32.30
CA ALA A 408 14.23 5.46 31.91
C ALA A 408 13.24 6.42 32.60
N LEU A 409 11.95 6.07 32.67
CA LEU A 409 10.97 6.87 33.41
C LEU A 409 11.29 6.99 34.91
N GLN A 410 11.96 6.01 35.52
CA GLN A 410 12.39 6.11 36.92
C GLN A 410 13.53 7.09 37.11
N GLU A 411 14.45 7.24 36.15
CA GLU A 411 15.55 8.20 36.27
C GLU A 411 15.05 9.65 36.34
N LEU A 412 13.88 9.94 35.73
CA LEU A 412 13.21 11.23 35.82
C LEU A 412 12.80 11.63 37.26
N ILE A 413 12.75 10.67 38.19
CA ILE A 413 12.35 10.88 39.59
C ILE A 413 13.40 11.70 40.37
N GLY A 414 14.67 11.68 39.96
CA GLY A 414 15.80 12.24 40.73
C GLY A 414 16.33 13.61 40.28
N GLY A 415 15.83 14.19 39.18
CA GLY A 415 16.43 15.35 38.52
C GLY A 415 15.51 16.55 38.29
N ARG A 416 16.05 17.63 37.67
CA ARG A 416 15.29 18.83 37.22
C ARG A 416 14.22 18.53 36.16
N THR A 417 14.15 17.30 35.68
CA THR A 417 13.26 16.84 34.61
C THR A 417 11.83 16.51 35.08
N ALA A 418 11.54 16.63 36.39
CA ALA A 418 10.20 16.45 36.94
C ALA A 418 9.15 17.42 36.35
N GLU A 419 9.58 18.60 35.87
CA GLU A 419 8.69 19.60 35.26
C GLU A 419 8.16 19.18 33.88
N MET A 420 8.98 18.49 33.08
CA MET A 420 8.69 18.24 31.67
C MET A 420 7.48 17.36 31.41
N TRP A 421 7.20 16.42 32.31
CA TRP A 421 6.17 15.42 32.07
C TRP A 421 4.88 15.69 32.85
N SER A 422 4.76 16.83 33.53
CA SER A 422 3.67 17.14 34.49
C SER A 422 2.24 16.83 33.99
N THR A 423 2.01 16.79 32.67
CA THR A 423 0.73 16.45 32.04
C THR A 423 0.40 14.96 32.00
N LEU A 424 1.38 14.06 32.11
CA LEU A 424 1.17 12.61 31.96
C LEU A 424 0.32 12.05 33.08
N GLN A 425 -0.86 11.57 32.75
CA GLN A 425 -1.84 11.06 33.71
C GLN A 425 -1.83 9.54 33.77
N ASN A 426 -1.70 8.88 32.62
CA ASN A 426 -1.90 7.44 32.52
C ASN A 426 -0.78 6.76 31.74
N ILE A 427 -0.34 5.60 32.24
CA ILE A 427 0.56 4.69 31.53
C ILE A 427 -0.19 3.37 31.31
N PHE A 428 -0.38 3.01 30.05
CA PHE A 428 -1.06 1.80 29.64
C PHE A 428 -0.03 0.81 29.10
N LEU A 429 -0.08 -0.43 29.60
CA LEU A 429 0.78 -1.51 29.13
C LEU A 429 -0.06 -2.53 28.34
N GLU A 430 0.41 -2.89 27.16
CA GLU A 430 -0.15 -3.98 26.37
C GLU A 430 0.35 -5.34 26.89
N GLY A 431 -0.56 -6.31 27.04
CA GLY A 431 -0.21 -7.68 27.44
C GLY A 431 -0.29 -7.93 28.96
N LEU A 432 0.23 -9.11 29.36
CA LEU A 432 0.09 -9.73 30.70
C LEU A 432 0.38 -8.77 31.87
N GLN A 433 -0.07 -9.15 33.07
CA GLN A 433 0.20 -8.44 34.32
C GLN A 433 1.69 -8.02 34.39
N PRO A 434 1.99 -6.74 34.66
CA PRO A 434 3.37 -6.26 34.70
C PRO A 434 4.19 -7.14 35.63
N SER A 435 5.36 -7.59 35.18
CA SER A 435 6.30 -8.32 36.04
C SER A 435 6.77 -7.41 37.18
N GLY A 436 7.18 -8.01 38.30
CA GLY A 436 7.54 -7.27 39.52
C GLY A 436 8.38 -6.00 39.29
N PRO A 437 9.51 -6.06 38.54
CA PRO A 437 10.34 -4.88 38.29
C PRO A 437 9.62 -3.75 37.53
N ILE A 438 8.77 -4.09 36.56
CA ILE A 438 8.01 -3.10 35.77
C ILE A 438 6.92 -2.46 36.63
N GLN A 439 6.24 -3.26 37.45
CA GLN A 439 5.20 -2.77 38.35
C GLN A 439 5.79 -1.87 39.45
N GLU A 440 6.91 -2.25 40.04
CA GLU A 440 7.65 -1.44 41.00
C GLU A 440 8.21 -0.16 40.32
N GLY A 441 8.74 -0.34 39.11
CA GLY A 441 8.95 0.63 38.04
C GLY A 441 8.01 1.82 38.08
N ILE A 442 6.81 1.52 37.60
CA ILE A 442 5.69 2.44 37.45
C ILE A 442 5.21 2.93 38.82
N GLY A 443 5.13 2.04 39.82
CA GLY A 443 4.71 2.40 41.17
C GLY A 443 5.55 3.52 41.78
N LYS A 444 6.88 3.48 41.62
CA LYS A 444 7.79 4.53 42.07
C LYS A 444 7.57 5.85 41.33
N PHE A 445 7.45 5.78 40.00
CA PHE A 445 7.18 6.96 39.16
C PHE A 445 5.87 7.65 39.56
N VAL A 446 4.82 6.86 39.77
CA VAL A 446 3.48 7.33 40.16
C VAL A 446 3.46 7.90 41.58
N ALA A 447 4.07 7.21 42.54
CA ALA A 447 4.13 7.66 43.92
C ALA A 447 4.84 9.03 44.04
N MET A 448 5.89 9.26 43.25
CA MET A 448 6.58 10.56 43.23
C MET A 448 5.69 11.68 42.68
N ARG A 449 4.96 11.41 41.59
CA ARG A 449 3.97 12.34 41.02
C ARG A 449 2.89 12.75 42.02
N GLN A 450 2.43 11.82 42.84
CA GLN A 450 1.35 12.07 43.80
C GLN A 450 1.80 12.91 45.00
N LEU A 451 3.09 13.08 45.22
CA LEU A 451 3.59 14.09 46.16
C LEU A 451 3.39 15.53 45.64
N SER A 452 2.97 15.72 44.38
CA SER A 452 2.65 17.05 43.82
C SER A 452 1.16 17.31 43.58
N VAL A 453 0.28 16.31 43.42
CA VAL A 453 -1.18 16.50 43.24
C VAL A 453 -1.99 15.32 43.81
N ASN A 454 -3.01 15.63 44.63
CA ASN A 454 -3.92 14.68 45.30
C ASN A 454 -4.95 14.04 44.32
N ASP A 455 -4.60 12.98 43.58
CA ASP A 455 -5.61 12.05 43.03
C ASP A 455 -4.98 10.69 42.64
N TRP A 456 -5.44 9.59 43.26
CA TRP A 456 -4.78 8.27 43.24
C TRP A 456 -5.43 7.20 42.33
N LEU A 457 -6.54 7.50 41.62
CA LEU A 457 -7.47 6.42 41.21
C LEU A 457 -7.48 5.97 39.74
N SER A 458 -6.55 6.37 38.85
CA SER A 458 -6.69 5.99 37.42
C SER A 458 -5.43 5.46 36.69
N ILE A 459 -4.30 5.24 37.37
CA ILE A 459 -3.00 5.30 36.68
C ILE A 459 -2.54 3.96 36.05
N CYS A 460 -3.09 2.82 36.47
CA CYS A 460 -2.75 1.50 35.90
C CYS A 460 -4.01 0.71 35.56
N SER A 461 -4.57 0.89 34.36
CA SER A 461 -5.47 -0.11 33.80
C SER A 461 -4.67 -1.04 32.89
N VAL A 462 -4.66 -2.33 33.20
CA VAL A 462 -4.30 -3.35 32.19
C VAL A 462 -5.31 -3.19 31.06
N MET A 463 -4.85 -2.82 29.87
CA MET A 463 -5.71 -2.87 28.69
C MET A 463 -6.13 -4.32 28.51
N ARG A 464 -7.38 -4.66 28.85
CA ARG A 464 -8.04 -5.76 28.16
C ARG A 464 -8.21 -5.27 26.73
N PRO A 465 -7.78 -6.04 25.71
CA PRO A 465 -7.82 -5.58 24.33
C PRO A 465 -9.23 -5.05 24.01
N MET A 466 -9.30 -3.79 23.58
CA MET A 466 -10.51 -3.15 23.04
C MET A 466 -10.75 -3.60 21.58
N VAL A 467 -10.45 -4.86 21.31
CA VAL A 467 -10.82 -5.61 20.12
C VAL A 467 -11.80 -6.66 20.62
N HIS A 468 -12.98 -6.74 20.02
CA HIS A 468 -14.03 -7.73 20.32
C HIS A 468 -13.46 -9.05 20.83
N ARG A 469 -13.99 -9.61 21.94
CA ARG A 469 -13.69 -10.91 22.58
C ARG A 469 -13.15 -12.01 21.63
N LEU A 470 -11.91 -11.86 21.17
CA LEU A 470 -11.22 -12.74 20.23
C LEU A 470 -9.80 -12.85 20.73
N SER A 471 -9.42 -14.07 21.11
CA SER A 471 -8.02 -14.41 21.38
C SER A 471 -7.31 -14.58 20.04
N VAL A 472 -6.33 -13.72 19.78
CA VAL A 472 -5.51 -13.76 18.57
C VAL A 472 -4.24 -14.56 18.87
N LEU A 473 -4.08 -15.68 18.17
CA LEU A 473 -2.84 -16.45 18.18
C LEU A 473 -1.95 -15.94 17.02
N ARG A 474 -0.84 -15.27 17.36
CA ARG A 474 0.19 -14.78 16.43
C ARG A 474 1.55 -15.37 16.81
N ASP A 475 2.33 -15.81 15.82
CA ASP A 475 3.75 -16.21 15.92
C ASP A 475 4.08 -16.99 17.20
N ILE A 476 3.36 -18.09 17.38
CA ILE A 476 3.34 -18.85 18.62
C ILE A 476 4.70 -19.52 18.82
N LYS A 477 5.51 -19.02 19.77
CA LYS A 477 6.71 -19.72 20.27
C LYS A 477 6.40 -20.66 21.44
N THR A 478 5.33 -20.40 22.18
CA THR A 478 4.92 -21.19 23.35
C THR A 478 3.97 -22.32 22.92
N PRO A 479 4.12 -23.58 23.39
CA PRO A 479 3.25 -24.67 22.97
C PRO A 479 1.76 -24.31 23.12
N VAL A 480 1.02 -24.38 22.01
CA VAL A 480 -0.42 -24.04 21.95
C VAL A 480 -1.25 -24.76 23.01
N ARG A 481 -0.83 -25.98 23.34
CA ARG A 481 -1.45 -26.84 24.35
C ARG A 481 -1.52 -26.16 25.72
N ASP A 482 -0.45 -25.46 26.12
CA ASP A 482 -0.36 -24.82 27.43
C ASP A 482 -1.22 -23.54 27.51
N MET A 483 -1.43 -22.86 26.39
CA MET A 483 -2.29 -21.66 26.32
C MET A 483 -3.78 -22.00 26.40
N LEU A 484 -4.18 -23.19 25.94
CA LEU A 484 -5.59 -23.57 25.84
C LEU A 484 -6.20 -24.02 27.16
N ASP A 485 -5.38 -24.59 28.05
CA ASP A 485 -5.78 -24.92 29.42
C ASP A 485 -6.15 -23.65 30.21
N VAL A 486 -5.61 -22.49 29.81
CA VAL A 486 -5.86 -21.20 30.45
C VAL A 486 -7.13 -20.50 29.91
N TRP A 487 -7.55 -20.79 28.67
CA TRP A 487 -8.70 -20.13 28.03
C TRP A 487 -9.69 -21.12 27.42
N PRO A 488 -10.55 -21.77 28.23
CA PRO A 488 -11.45 -22.83 27.74
C PRO A 488 -12.64 -22.36 26.87
N ALA A 489 -12.97 -21.06 26.83
CA ALA A 489 -14.24 -20.58 26.25
C ALA A 489 -14.12 -19.49 25.16
N GLN A 490 -12.93 -19.20 24.63
CA GLN A 490 -12.74 -18.10 23.68
C GLN A 490 -12.67 -18.57 22.22
N HIS A 491 -13.18 -17.74 21.31
CA HIS A 491 -13.04 -17.90 19.87
C HIS A 491 -11.58 -17.63 19.46
N LEU A 492 -11.04 -18.47 18.58
CA LEU A 492 -9.65 -18.38 18.14
C LEU A 492 -9.55 -17.73 16.76
N LEU A 493 -8.69 -16.71 16.68
CA LEU A 493 -8.18 -16.16 15.42
C LEU A 493 -6.78 -16.72 15.20
N VAL A 494 -6.60 -17.47 14.11
CA VAL A 494 -5.28 -17.96 13.68
C VAL A 494 -4.75 -17.01 12.61
N TYR A 495 -3.63 -16.36 12.89
CA TYR A 495 -2.96 -15.47 11.96
C TYR A 495 -1.49 -15.89 11.84
N GLY A 496 -0.97 -16.01 10.61
CA GLY A 496 0.42 -16.38 10.37
C GLY A 496 0.99 -15.91 9.03
N SER A 497 2.30 -15.67 8.98
CA SER A 497 3.05 -15.39 7.75
C SER A 497 4.18 -16.39 7.55
N GLY A 498 4.36 -16.94 6.36
CA GLY A 498 5.39 -17.97 6.13
C GLY A 498 6.82 -17.51 6.43
N TYR A 499 7.10 -16.19 6.37
CA TYR A 499 8.42 -15.63 6.71
C TYR A 499 8.75 -15.69 8.21
N SER A 500 7.75 -15.67 9.11
CA SER A 500 7.96 -15.75 10.56
C SER A 500 7.82 -17.17 11.13
N LEU A 501 7.37 -18.12 10.31
CA LEU A 501 6.85 -19.40 10.78
C LEU A 501 7.81 -20.59 10.74
N THR A 502 9.10 -20.47 10.39
CA THR A 502 9.98 -21.66 10.34
C THR A 502 10.06 -22.41 11.68
N GLU A 503 10.06 -21.71 12.83
CA GLU A 503 9.90 -22.30 14.17
C GLU A 503 8.45 -22.33 14.68
N GLY A 504 7.58 -21.45 14.18
CA GLY A 504 6.18 -21.31 14.63
C GLY A 504 5.15 -22.18 13.89
N MET A 505 5.56 -22.87 12.83
CA MET A 505 4.64 -23.59 11.94
C MET A 505 3.96 -24.76 12.64
N ASP A 506 4.71 -25.53 13.43
CA ASP A 506 4.17 -26.69 14.11
C ASP A 506 3.14 -26.27 15.18
N ASN A 507 3.30 -25.08 15.77
CA ASN A 507 2.31 -24.48 16.65
C ASN A 507 1.07 -23.98 15.89
N THR A 508 1.24 -23.38 14.71
CA THR A 508 0.11 -22.98 13.85
C THR A 508 -0.69 -24.21 13.40
N VAL A 509 -0.01 -25.27 12.98
CA VAL A 509 -0.61 -26.56 12.66
C VAL A 509 -1.33 -27.15 13.87
N ALA A 510 -0.69 -27.16 15.05
CA ALA A 510 -1.33 -27.63 16.28
C ALA A 510 -2.58 -26.81 16.65
N ALA A 511 -2.56 -25.48 16.42
CA ALA A 511 -3.73 -24.62 16.60
C ALA A 511 -4.85 -24.98 15.62
N LEU A 512 -4.52 -25.17 14.34
CA LEU A 512 -5.48 -25.55 13.29
C LEU A 512 -6.12 -26.92 13.57
N MET A 513 -5.36 -27.87 14.11
CA MET A 513 -5.86 -29.19 14.53
C MET A 513 -6.90 -29.11 15.65
N LEU A 514 -7.08 -27.94 16.28
CA LEU A 514 -8.11 -27.68 17.29
C LEU A 514 -9.32 -26.96 16.66
N SER A 515 -9.83 -27.58 15.59
CA SER A 515 -10.74 -27.00 14.59
C SER A 515 -12.07 -26.47 15.12
N ASN A 516 -12.54 -26.96 16.28
CA ASN A 516 -13.87 -26.63 16.80
C ASN A 516 -14.02 -25.22 17.39
N ARG A 517 -12.92 -24.45 17.51
CA ARG A 517 -12.94 -23.11 18.13
C ARG A 517 -12.49 -21.98 17.20
N ILE A 518 -12.01 -22.33 16.02
CA ILE A 518 -11.42 -21.36 15.10
C ILE A 518 -12.53 -20.65 14.32
N HIS A 519 -12.56 -19.33 14.44
CA HIS A 519 -13.52 -18.48 13.76
C HIS A 519 -12.96 -17.85 12.49
N LYS A 520 -11.65 -17.64 12.45
CA LYS A 520 -10.99 -16.97 11.35
C LYS A 520 -9.55 -17.47 11.21
N VAL A 521 -9.17 -17.71 9.96
CA VAL A 521 -7.82 -18.14 9.57
C VAL A 521 -7.31 -17.18 8.49
N GLU A 522 -6.17 -16.55 8.75
CA GLU A 522 -5.47 -15.68 7.81
C GLU A 522 -4.00 -16.13 7.73
N LEU A 523 -3.61 -16.72 6.59
CA LEU A 523 -2.26 -17.22 6.37
C LEU A 523 -1.71 -16.67 5.05
N PHE A 524 -0.54 -16.03 5.13
CA PHE A 524 0.06 -15.31 4.00
C PHE A 524 1.52 -15.74 3.79
N ASN A 525 2.02 -15.62 2.55
CA ASN A 525 3.41 -15.94 2.17
C ASN A 525 3.87 -17.34 2.56
N LEU A 526 2.97 -18.33 2.53
CA LEU A 526 3.31 -19.71 2.83
C LEU A 526 4.22 -20.29 1.74
N SER A 527 5.37 -20.85 2.13
CA SER A 527 6.15 -21.68 1.20
C SER A 527 5.39 -22.96 0.85
N SER A 528 5.78 -23.64 -0.23
CA SER A 528 5.13 -24.87 -0.68
C SER A 528 5.06 -25.94 0.44
N SER A 529 6.14 -26.08 1.22
CA SER A 529 6.18 -27.04 2.33
C SER A 529 5.32 -26.63 3.53
N GLN A 530 5.24 -25.33 3.84
CA GLN A 530 4.34 -24.81 4.88
C GLN A 530 2.88 -25.01 4.46
N SER A 531 2.59 -24.75 3.20
CA SER A 531 1.27 -24.91 2.59
C SER A 531 0.77 -26.34 2.75
N GLU A 532 1.58 -27.35 2.42
CA GLU A 532 1.23 -28.76 2.61
C GLU A 532 0.89 -29.08 4.08
N LYS A 533 1.67 -28.54 5.03
CA LYS A 533 1.39 -28.71 6.46
C LYS A 533 0.07 -28.06 6.88
N VAL A 534 -0.22 -26.83 6.42
CA VAL A 534 -1.52 -26.16 6.68
C VAL A 534 -2.65 -26.98 6.10
N LEU A 535 -2.54 -27.36 4.83
CA LEU A 535 -3.56 -28.10 4.09
C LEU A 535 -3.86 -29.45 4.75
N ALA A 536 -2.83 -30.12 5.28
CA ALA A 536 -3.01 -31.33 6.09
C ALA A 536 -3.73 -31.06 7.42
N ALA A 537 -3.43 -29.93 8.08
CA ALA A 537 -4.05 -29.55 9.36
C ALA A 537 -5.52 -29.15 9.24
N VAL A 538 -5.93 -28.65 8.07
CA VAL A 538 -7.30 -28.18 7.82
C VAL A 538 -8.19 -29.21 7.10
N GLN A 539 -7.82 -30.49 7.11
CA GLN A 539 -8.65 -31.55 6.54
C GLN A 539 -9.89 -31.86 7.39
N GLU A 540 -9.86 -31.54 8.68
CA GLU A 540 -11.02 -31.70 9.57
C GLU A 540 -12.04 -30.56 9.36
N PRO A 541 -13.34 -30.78 9.62
CA PRO A 541 -14.34 -29.74 9.51
C PRO A 541 -14.16 -28.64 10.56
N PHE A 542 -14.38 -27.39 10.14
CA PHE A 542 -14.36 -26.21 11.01
C PHE A 542 -15.78 -25.63 11.10
N PRO A 543 -16.62 -26.15 12.01
CA PRO A 543 -18.04 -25.77 12.06
C PRO A 543 -18.25 -24.29 12.39
N GLU A 544 -17.26 -23.66 13.03
CA GLU A 544 -17.30 -22.29 13.52
C GLU A 544 -16.51 -21.29 12.64
N LEU A 545 -15.86 -21.76 11.56
CA LEU A 545 -15.05 -20.91 10.69
C LEU A 545 -15.95 -19.97 9.86
N THR A 546 -15.71 -18.67 10.02
CA THR A 546 -16.44 -17.59 9.33
C THR A 546 -15.62 -16.91 8.24
N GLU A 547 -14.29 -16.89 8.37
CA GLU A 547 -13.39 -16.25 7.40
C GLU A 547 -12.14 -17.11 7.17
N LEU A 548 -11.84 -17.37 5.89
CA LEU A 548 -10.62 -18.06 5.48
C LEU A 548 -9.90 -17.26 4.40
N ARG A 549 -8.65 -16.88 4.67
CA ARG A 549 -7.77 -16.21 3.71
C ARG A 549 -6.45 -16.96 3.60
N LEU A 550 -6.13 -17.42 2.41
CA LEU A 550 -4.89 -18.12 2.09
C LEU A 550 -4.23 -17.47 0.88
N TRP A 551 -3.08 -16.82 1.09
CA TRP A 551 -2.27 -16.21 0.02
C TRP A 551 -0.84 -16.77 0.09
N PRO A 552 -0.45 -17.72 -0.78
CA PRO A 552 0.94 -18.17 -0.91
C PRO A 552 1.87 -17.03 -1.32
N ASP A 553 3.17 -17.28 -1.22
CA ASP A 553 4.16 -16.42 -1.89
C ASP A 553 3.99 -16.51 -3.42
N ASP A 554 4.16 -15.38 -4.12
CA ASP A 554 3.78 -15.21 -5.53
C ASP A 554 4.65 -16.03 -6.51
N ASP A 555 5.81 -16.52 -6.04
CA ASP A 555 6.80 -17.24 -6.86
C ASP A 555 6.73 -18.78 -6.78
N GLU A 556 5.91 -19.35 -5.89
CA GLU A 556 5.85 -20.80 -5.70
C GLU A 556 4.50 -21.41 -6.12
N THR A 557 4.56 -22.46 -6.94
CA THR A 557 3.38 -23.28 -7.27
C THR A 557 2.95 -24.07 -6.03
N MET A 558 1.89 -23.64 -5.36
CA MET A 558 1.31 -24.39 -4.25
C MET A 558 0.85 -25.79 -4.66
N SER A 559 0.88 -26.71 -3.69
CA SER A 559 0.25 -28.00 -3.78
C SER A 559 -1.27 -27.87 -3.95
N VAL A 560 -1.86 -28.82 -4.67
CA VAL A 560 -3.30 -28.88 -4.94
C VAL A 560 -4.05 -29.10 -3.63
N ILE A 561 -5.05 -28.26 -3.35
CA ILE A 561 -5.91 -28.47 -2.18
C ILE A 561 -6.69 -29.79 -2.36
N PRO A 562 -6.62 -30.72 -1.38
CA PRO A 562 -7.34 -31.98 -1.47
C PRO A 562 -8.86 -31.78 -1.35
N ASP A 563 -9.65 -32.68 -1.93
CA ASP A 563 -11.13 -32.66 -1.84
C ASP A 563 -11.68 -32.82 -0.40
N SER A 564 -10.82 -33.21 0.54
CA SER A 564 -11.09 -33.31 1.97
C SER A 564 -10.91 -31.99 2.72
N PHE A 565 -10.51 -30.90 2.04
CA PHE A 565 -10.30 -29.61 2.67
C PHE A 565 -11.55 -29.12 3.45
N LEU A 566 -11.35 -28.73 4.71
CA LEU A 566 -12.38 -28.40 5.70
C LEU A 566 -13.40 -29.52 5.91
N GLY A 567 -13.01 -30.78 5.80
CA GLY A 567 -13.90 -31.94 5.85
C GLY A 567 -14.96 -31.93 4.74
N GLY A 568 -14.78 -31.11 3.71
CA GLY A 568 -15.79 -30.82 2.69
C GLY A 568 -17.00 -30.04 3.20
N SER A 569 -16.93 -29.42 4.38
CA SER A 569 -18.04 -28.65 4.95
C SER A 569 -17.59 -27.48 5.83
N ALA A 570 -17.98 -26.26 5.44
CA ALA A 570 -17.76 -25.04 6.23
C ALA A 570 -19.07 -24.23 6.32
N PRO A 571 -20.05 -24.70 7.11
CA PRO A 571 -21.41 -24.17 7.06
C PRO A 571 -21.53 -22.74 7.52
N ARG A 572 -20.56 -22.19 8.26
CA ARG A 572 -20.57 -20.80 8.73
C ARG A 572 -19.64 -19.87 7.95
N LEU A 573 -18.99 -20.37 6.90
CA LEU A 573 -18.03 -19.59 6.12
C LEU A 573 -18.75 -18.44 5.41
N ARG A 574 -18.33 -17.21 5.70
CA ARG A 574 -18.87 -15.97 5.13
C ARG A 574 -17.92 -15.33 4.13
N LEU A 575 -16.62 -15.48 4.32
CA LEU A 575 -15.59 -14.99 3.42
C LEU A 575 -14.59 -16.10 3.09
N LEU A 576 -14.39 -16.33 1.79
CA LEU A 576 -13.34 -17.19 1.27
C LEU A 576 -12.47 -16.39 0.31
N TRP A 577 -11.19 -16.25 0.63
CA TRP A 577 -10.21 -15.63 -0.26
C TRP A 577 -9.02 -16.57 -0.49
N LEU A 578 -8.87 -17.02 -1.72
CA LEU A 578 -7.76 -17.86 -2.18
C LEU A 578 -7.02 -17.12 -3.31
N LYS A 579 -5.70 -17.01 -3.20
CA LYS A 579 -4.84 -16.44 -4.24
C LYS A 579 -3.83 -17.51 -4.66
N HIS A 580 -3.59 -17.75 -5.95
CA HIS A 580 -2.58 -18.70 -6.46
C HIS A 580 -2.74 -20.18 -6.03
N ILE A 581 -3.90 -20.60 -5.52
CA ILE A 581 -4.08 -21.96 -4.99
C ILE A 581 -4.98 -22.81 -5.91
N PRO A 582 -4.49 -23.93 -6.49
CA PRO A 582 -5.33 -24.86 -7.22
C PRO A 582 -6.27 -25.60 -6.26
N PHE A 583 -7.59 -25.49 -6.47
CA PHE A 583 -8.59 -26.09 -5.59
C PHE A 583 -9.68 -26.88 -6.33
N PRO A 584 -9.40 -28.12 -6.78
CA PRO A 584 -10.38 -28.96 -7.47
C PRO A 584 -11.62 -29.25 -6.62
N GLY A 585 -11.48 -29.32 -5.28
CA GLY A 585 -12.58 -29.52 -4.35
C GLY A 585 -13.46 -28.29 -4.07
N LEU A 586 -13.19 -27.14 -4.70
CA LEU A 586 -13.92 -25.89 -4.43
C LEU A 586 -15.44 -26.01 -4.62
N PRO A 587 -15.99 -26.65 -5.69
CA PRO A 587 -17.45 -26.78 -5.83
C PRO A 587 -18.10 -27.45 -4.63
N LYS A 588 -17.46 -28.49 -4.09
CA LYS A 588 -17.95 -29.22 -2.92
C LYS A 588 -17.97 -28.34 -1.67
N LEU A 589 -16.92 -27.54 -1.47
CA LEU A 589 -16.89 -26.58 -0.37
C LEU A 589 -17.98 -25.51 -0.52
N LEU A 590 -18.13 -24.93 -1.71
CA LEU A 590 -19.15 -23.92 -2.00
C LEU A 590 -20.57 -24.44 -1.75
N LEU A 591 -20.88 -25.68 -2.16
CA LEU A 591 -22.17 -26.32 -1.88
C LEU A 591 -22.48 -26.45 -0.38
N SER A 592 -21.46 -26.52 0.47
CA SER A 592 -21.62 -26.59 1.93
C SER A 592 -21.71 -25.22 2.60
N ALA A 593 -21.17 -24.18 1.97
CA ALA A 593 -21.00 -22.83 2.54
C ALA A 593 -22.24 -21.95 2.31
N THR A 594 -23.39 -22.36 2.85
CA THR A 594 -24.69 -21.70 2.62
C THR A 594 -24.77 -20.21 3.04
N TYR A 595 -23.83 -19.73 3.85
CA TYR A 595 -23.74 -18.35 4.32
C TYR A 595 -22.58 -17.56 3.67
N LEU A 596 -21.97 -18.05 2.60
CA LEU A 596 -20.89 -17.36 1.91
C LEU A 596 -21.40 -16.03 1.34
N VAL A 597 -20.81 -14.93 1.80
CA VAL A 597 -21.15 -13.56 1.40
C VAL A 597 -20.14 -13.02 0.40
N GLU A 598 -18.86 -13.38 0.55
CA GLU A 598 -17.78 -12.88 -0.28
C GLU A 598 -16.88 -14.04 -0.74
N LEU A 599 -16.63 -14.11 -2.04
CA LEU A 599 -15.74 -15.09 -2.66
C LEU A 599 -14.72 -14.37 -3.54
N TYR A 600 -13.44 -14.49 -3.19
CA TYR A 600 -12.31 -13.93 -3.93
C TYR A 600 -11.40 -15.08 -4.36
N LEU A 601 -11.29 -15.30 -5.67
CA LEU A 601 -10.39 -16.28 -6.28
C LEU A 601 -9.46 -15.56 -7.24
N GLU A 602 -8.20 -15.41 -6.87
CA GLU A 602 -7.22 -14.66 -7.66
C GLU A 602 -6.13 -15.58 -8.19
N TYR A 603 -5.81 -15.50 -9.48
CA TYR A 603 -4.67 -16.17 -10.11
C TYR A 603 -4.63 -17.70 -9.94
N ILE A 604 -5.79 -18.37 -10.01
CA ILE A 604 -5.87 -19.83 -9.85
C ILE A 604 -5.11 -20.52 -11.01
N PRO A 605 -4.09 -21.35 -10.72
CA PRO A 605 -3.29 -21.99 -11.76
C PRO A 605 -4.08 -23.04 -12.56
N HIS A 606 -3.72 -23.24 -13.83
CA HIS A 606 -4.42 -24.15 -14.76
C HIS A 606 -4.51 -25.61 -14.30
N SER A 607 -3.60 -26.06 -13.43
CA SER A 607 -3.60 -27.42 -12.89
C SER A 607 -4.77 -27.72 -11.95
N GLY A 608 -5.51 -26.69 -11.50
CA GLY A 608 -6.71 -26.80 -10.66
C GLY A 608 -8.01 -26.48 -11.39
N TYR A 609 -8.07 -26.66 -12.72
CA TYR A 609 -9.21 -26.24 -13.53
C TYR A 609 -10.50 -26.94 -13.08
N ILE A 610 -11.38 -26.18 -12.44
CA ILE A 610 -12.75 -26.58 -12.19
C ILE A 610 -13.54 -26.27 -13.47
N SER A 611 -14.41 -27.17 -13.89
CA SER A 611 -15.22 -26.88 -15.07
C SER A 611 -16.12 -25.65 -14.80
N PRO A 612 -16.32 -24.76 -15.79
CA PRO A 612 -17.22 -23.62 -15.62
C PRO A 612 -18.61 -24.03 -15.16
N GLU A 613 -19.10 -25.18 -15.64
CA GLU A 613 -20.38 -25.77 -15.28
C GLU A 613 -20.47 -26.10 -13.79
N GLU A 614 -19.42 -26.66 -13.20
CA GLU A 614 -19.34 -26.98 -11.76
C GLU A 614 -19.32 -25.71 -10.89
N ILE A 615 -18.57 -24.67 -11.30
CA ILE A 615 -18.56 -23.39 -10.59
C ILE A 615 -19.92 -22.72 -10.67
N VAL A 616 -20.53 -22.63 -11.85
CA VAL A 616 -21.86 -22.02 -12.04
C VAL A 616 -22.91 -22.77 -11.22
N THR A 617 -22.86 -24.11 -11.24
CA THR A 617 -23.77 -24.94 -10.44
C THR A 617 -23.59 -24.64 -8.95
N ALA A 618 -22.35 -24.61 -8.44
CA ALA A 618 -22.09 -24.33 -7.04
C ALA A 618 -22.52 -22.91 -6.64
N LEU A 619 -22.17 -21.89 -7.45
CA LEU A 619 -22.55 -20.49 -7.20
C LEU A 619 -24.07 -20.29 -7.20
N SER A 620 -24.81 -21.04 -8.03
CA SER A 620 -26.29 -20.94 -8.07
C SER A 620 -26.96 -21.35 -6.75
N THR A 621 -26.26 -22.12 -5.90
CA THR A 621 -26.75 -22.52 -4.58
C THR A 621 -26.48 -21.47 -3.50
N LEU A 622 -25.60 -20.50 -3.75
CA LEU A 622 -25.17 -19.48 -2.79
C LEU A 622 -26.11 -18.27 -2.77
N THR A 623 -27.27 -18.44 -2.15
CA THR A 623 -28.29 -17.37 -2.04
C THR A 623 -27.83 -16.13 -1.26
N SER A 624 -26.73 -16.20 -0.50
CA SER A 624 -26.20 -15.12 0.35
C SER A 624 -25.04 -14.34 -0.29
N LEU A 625 -24.57 -14.73 -1.48
CA LEU A 625 -23.38 -14.14 -2.10
C LEU A 625 -23.64 -12.70 -2.55
N LYS A 626 -22.84 -11.75 -2.05
CA LYS A 626 -22.93 -10.32 -2.37
C LYS A 626 -21.77 -9.83 -3.23
N SER A 627 -20.59 -10.43 -3.07
CA SER A 627 -19.37 -10.07 -3.78
C SER A 627 -18.71 -11.31 -4.36
N LEU A 628 -18.35 -11.24 -5.63
CA LEU A 628 -17.65 -12.30 -6.35
C LEU A 628 -16.53 -11.66 -7.18
N LEU A 629 -15.28 -11.99 -6.85
CA LEU A 629 -14.12 -11.62 -7.66
C LEU A 629 -13.46 -12.90 -8.19
N LEU A 630 -13.49 -13.06 -9.52
CA LEU A 630 -12.85 -14.16 -10.22
C LEU A 630 -11.69 -13.62 -11.07
N GLY A 631 -10.50 -13.57 -10.48
CA GLY A 631 -9.25 -13.30 -11.19
C GLY A 631 -8.73 -14.53 -11.93
N LEU A 632 -9.58 -15.16 -12.76
CA LEU A 632 -9.17 -16.25 -13.63
C LEU A 632 -8.48 -15.68 -14.86
N GLN A 633 -7.29 -16.19 -15.21
CA GLN A 633 -6.55 -15.74 -16.40
C GLN A 633 -7.30 -16.01 -17.72
N ASP A 634 -8.37 -16.83 -17.70
CA ASP A 634 -9.21 -17.17 -18.86
C ASP A 634 -10.71 -16.98 -18.57
N VAL A 635 -11.19 -15.73 -18.51
CA VAL A 635 -12.64 -15.42 -18.52
C VAL A 635 -13.30 -15.83 -19.85
N VAL A 636 -12.51 -16.06 -20.91
CA VAL A 636 -12.94 -16.37 -22.30
C VAL A 636 -13.83 -17.62 -22.43
N LYS A 637 -13.84 -18.53 -21.45
CA LYS A 637 -14.68 -19.75 -21.49
C LYS A 637 -15.89 -19.74 -20.55
N PHE A 638 -16.09 -18.68 -19.76
CA PHE A 638 -17.13 -18.62 -18.73
C PHE A 638 -18.42 -17.91 -19.18
N ALA A 639 -18.34 -17.02 -20.17
CA ALA A 639 -19.50 -16.39 -20.83
C ALA A 639 -19.98 -17.25 -21.99
#